data_AF-A0A2N5V599-F1
#
_entry.id   AF-A0A2N5V599-F1
#
_cell.length_a   1.000
_cell.length_b   1.000
_cell.length_c   1.000
_cell.angle_alpha   90.00
_cell.angle_beta   90.00
_cell.angle_gamma   90.00
#
_symmetry.space_group_name_H-M   'P 1'
#
loop_
_entity.id
_entity.type
_entity.pdbx_description
1 polymer ?
#
loop_
_entity_poly.entity_id
_entity_poly.type
_entity_poly.pdbx_seq_one_letter_code
_entity_poly.pdbx_strand_id
1 'polypeptide(L)'
;MEFHFNPTINNQTITIPPSSRCVHFYAFLLEQNNQLLPEIWISESEEQQQQWRSIRFNQNHPFLWHASLQLNPNNCNYQFTYRLISESSNQITWLGTPSQDGRINRTTTTTTNQLDLLLNACLVQSTHHSITHIQPDIQYHRITFSAQDEIHLDKQLAEIPYELLAFERSKPVWFTPRPLIHLTELSTSLDTVLLVLADPSHNRLAVMFPISTKQQYSTIRSTSTSPLTICTEYSKDIHSPITLVLITGPCSQLSRMMAVASGAANHSPNQSQEYTPRGLGYCTWDSLGPEYKLSQVLTILDSFQAAGIDQTLDRVLLDDGWQDVSGRALAGWDANKTWLDSSSSLASAIQAIRDHHRQAIKFVGVWITITGYWHGLDPESELMRQFQLQKWTLRHHPSSDATPPSPVHWFLPSRAQLRPFWNSYFGYLKSAGVDFVKIDNQAGLDQLLNCESDATEDPSVYKITLLDLLDELIPLHFGQGDPDNKVIHSMAHSPHIWLREYPLVEEGCSSSSSRVENSQKIMRTSDDFFPDLSEPDGHRWHILSNAFMSLVAQGRGFIPDFDMTMSGHEWGGYHACMRAFSSAPIYLTDRRGQHSLPLVEQLAAPLKANPSRRAVVQARDGAGVVLSSCALGQPALDLSSATTPWGLLKVGLAAPYAGGALVGLWNVKQKQGSSEDALSTKAVDILTARDIAEAMLSLSLDDQPKLSTKQAMSPERKTSNLAVVCLRKSQDSAHDPAIHRLELLSDFEMKAEMDVPLRSSRPVVESVLDGTPEGGYEVWRIATLFDLPVETPEDCVIQVASLGLLNQFVGLCGVTISSGDDTRGTSISRHLPAADEHQESPARGEGLVTYMVDLLRRPGVGKDTHCRKPVLKKLLVQLARHPLRTIVTELRTLGRLVCAGLSSLLLFLLFSPLTLGRPARPAPPAGAHEVGPHPPESLVFESPYSASLGFLVLVHHPTPSAHHRDDGPPQTTQLASAIQIHINGHPVSLSTPLPRQQAPLSIQILDPTPSLPSPPPDIFFLRFNPHLLTQSHFVPTHQSWSIQILRPKK
;
A
#
# COMPACT_ATOMS: atom_id res chain seq x y z
N MET A 1 -26.28 -28.26 -7.57
CA MET A 1 -26.56 -26.90 -8.07
C MET A 1 -27.10 -26.08 -6.92
N GLU A 2 -26.31 -25.14 -6.41
CA GLU A 2 -26.64 -24.36 -5.23
C GLU A 2 -26.40 -22.88 -5.53
N PHE A 3 -27.48 -22.10 -5.55
CA PHE A 3 -27.39 -20.64 -5.61
C PHE A 3 -27.25 -20.11 -4.18
N HIS A 4 -26.15 -19.44 -3.89
CA HIS A 4 -25.90 -18.79 -2.61
C HIS A 4 -26.34 -17.33 -2.70
N PHE A 5 -27.36 -16.95 -1.95
CA PHE A 5 -27.91 -15.59 -1.96
C PHE A 5 -27.32 -14.75 -0.82
N ASN A 6 -27.11 -13.46 -1.10
CA ASN A 6 -26.71 -12.45 -0.12
C ASN A 6 -27.57 -11.19 -0.35
N PRO A 7 -28.48 -10.82 0.57
CA PRO A 7 -28.77 -11.42 1.88
C PRO A 7 -29.25 -12.88 1.81
N THR A 8 -29.06 -13.64 2.89
CA THR A 8 -29.65 -14.98 3.01
C THR A 8 -31.13 -14.87 3.38
N ILE A 9 -31.88 -15.97 3.22
CA ILE A 9 -33.34 -15.93 3.35
C ILE A 9 -33.82 -16.10 4.79
N ASN A 10 -33.31 -17.11 5.50
CA ASN A 10 -33.85 -17.73 6.73
C ASN A 10 -34.27 -16.74 7.86
N ASN A 11 -35.45 -16.14 7.73
CA ASN A 11 -35.94 -15.06 8.61
C ASN A 11 -34.95 -13.90 8.82
N GLN A 12 -33.99 -13.68 7.90
CA GLN A 12 -33.00 -12.64 8.06
C GLN A 12 -33.68 -11.27 8.00
N THR A 13 -33.60 -10.51 9.09
CA THR A 13 -34.12 -9.14 9.14
C THR A 13 -33.00 -8.16 8.83
N ILE A 14 -33.17 -7.43 7.72
CA ILE A 14 -32.22 -6.44 7.22
C ILE A 14 -32.70 -5.07 7.69
N THR A 15 -32.06 -4.57 8.74
CA THR A 15 -32.36 -3.23 9.25
C THR A 15 -31.54 -2.18 8.50
N ILE A 16 -32.20 -1.13 8.01
CA ILE A 16 -31.58 -0.05 7.22
C ILE A 16 -32.06 1.33 7.71
N PRO A 17 -31.21 2.38 7.65
CA PRO A 17 -31.56 3.72 8.14
C PRO A 17 -32.60 4.42 7.26
N PRO A 18 -33.24 5.52 7.73
CA PRO A 18 -34.30 6.22 7.01
C PRO A 18 -33.83 6.85 5.68
N SER A 19 -32.52 7.04 5.52
CA SER A 19 -31.86 7.58 4.34
C SER A 19 -31.70 6.57 3.19
N SER A 20 -31.78 5.26 3.46
CA SER A 20 -31.67 4.22 2.43
C SER A 20 -32.81 4.30 1.42
N ARG A 21 -32.45 4.48 0.14
CA ARG A 21 -33.39 4.49 -1.00
C ARG A 21 -33.41 3.19 -1.80
N CYS A 22 -32.37 2.37 -1.67
CA CYS A 22 -32.18 1.14 -2.42
C CYS A 22 -31.60 0.04 -1.52
N VAL A 23 -31.90 -1.22 -1.81
CA VAL A 23 -31.21 -2.39 -1.25
C VAL A 23 -30.69 -3.25 -2.41
N HIS A 24 -29.43 -3.65 -2.32
CA HIS A 24 -28.83 -4.56 -3.30
C HIS A 24 -28.86 -6.02 -2.82
N PHE A 25 -29.19 -6.88 -3.77
CA PHE A 25 -29.29 -8.33 -3.61
C PHE A 25 -28.38 -9.00 -4.62
N TYR A 26 -27.75 -10.10 -4.21
CA TYR A 26 -26.85 -10.85 -5.05
C TYR A 26 -27.14 -12.35 -4.95
N ALA A 27 -26.96 -13.07 -6.04
CA ALA A 27 -27.01 -14.53 -6.09
C ALA A 27 -25.77 -15.04 -6.82
N PHE A 28 -25.05 -15.98 -6.21
CA PHE A 28 -23.82 -16.58 -6.75
C PHE A 28 -24.05 -18.07 -7.01
N LEU A 29 -23.49 -18.60 -8.10
CA LEU A 29 -23.58 -20.01 -8.47
C LEU A 29 -22.17 -20.59 -8.62
N LEU A 30 -21.89 -21.69 -7.91
CA LEU A 30 -20.56 -22.32 -7.88
C LEU A 30 -20.09 -22.87 -9.24
N GLU A 31 -21.01 -23.34 -10.06
CA GLU A 31 -20.77 -23.98 -11.36
C GLU A 31 -21.70 -23.36 -12.40
N GLN A 32 -21.24 -23.08 -13.63
CA GLN A 32 -22.08 -22.44 -14.64
C GLN A 32 -23.25 -23.36 -15.06
N ASN A 33 -24.48 -22.91 -14.81
CA ASN A 33 -25.68 -23.47 -15.42
C ASN A 33 -26.61 -22.35 -15.87
N ASN A 34 -26.75 -22.19 -17.19
CA ASN A 34 -27.58 -21.15 -17.79
C ASN A 34 -29.08 -21.49 -17.78
N GLN A 35 -29.49 -22.70 -17.36
CA GLN A 35 -30.90 -23.13 -17.42
C GLN A 35 -31.75 -22.67 -16.23
N LEU A 36 -31.17 -22.02 -15.22
CA LEU A 36 -31.88 -21.59 -14.00
C LEU A 36 -31.70 -20.09 -13.77
N LEU A 37 -32.80 -19.33 -13.81
CA LEU A 37 -32.81 -17.90 -13.54
C LEU A 37 -33.25 -17.64 -12.09
N PRO A 38 -32.44 -16.95 -11.26
CA PRO A 38 -32.88 -16.50 -9.94
C PRO A 38 -33.82 -15.30 -10.03
N GLU A 39 -34.85 -15.28 -9.19
CA GLU A 39 -35.74 -14.13 -8.95
C GLU A 39 -35.94 -13.89 -7.45
N ILE A 40 -35.99 -12.62 -7.06
CA ILE A 40 -36.59 -12.19 -5.79
C ILE A 40 -38.10 -12.15 -6.00
N TRP A 41 -38.86 -12.61 -5.03
CA TRP A 41 -40.29 -12.37 -4.90
C TRP A 41 -40.50 -11.54 -3.64
N ILE A 42 -41.14 -10.37 -3.72
CA ILE A 42 -41.19 -9.39 -2.63
C ILE A 42 -42.57 -8.72 -2.47
N SER A 43 -42.99 -8.50 -1.22
CA SER A 43 -44.19 -7.74 -0.83
C SER A 43 -43.83 -6.41 -0.14
N GLU A 44 -44.67 -5.39 -0.37
CA GLU A 44 -44.68 -4.12 0.40
C GLU A 44 -45.72 -4.12 1.55
N SER A 45 -46.34 -5.26 1.86
CA SER A 45 -47.32 -5.40 2.95
C SER A 45 -47.23 -6.78 3.62
N GLU A 46 -47.26 -6.80 4.96
CA GLU A 46 -47.31 -8.05 5.75
C GLU A 46 -48.71 -8.70 5.75
N GLU A 47 -49.77 -7.96 5.42
CA GLU A 47 -51.16 -8.42 5.59
C GLU A 47 -51.84 -8.96 4.32
N GLN A 48 -51.23 -8.79 3.12
CA GLN A 48 -51.87 -9.17 1.84
C GLN A 48 -50.96 -9.91 0.87
N GLN A 49 -51.14 -11.24 0.77
CA GLN A 49 -50.46 -12.10 -0.21
C GLN A 49 -50.70 -11.75 -1.69
N GLN A 50 -51.68 -10.89 -2.01
CA GLN A 50 -51.99 -10.50 -3.39
C GLN A 50 -51.12 -9.36 -3.95
N GLN A 51 -50.19 -8.79 -3.17
CA GLN A 51 -49.32 -7.67 -3.61
C GLN A 51 -47.85 -8.04 -3.85
N TRP A 52 -47.49 -9.33 -3.82
CA TRP A 52 -46.12 -9.76 -4.10
C TRP A 52 -45.77 -9.59 -5.60
N ARG A 53 -44.56 -9.12 -5.90
CA ARG A 53 -44.01 -8.96 -7.26
C ARG A 53 -42.65 -9.64 -7.43
N SER A 54 -42.30 -9.99 -8.65
CA SER A 54 -40.94 -10.46 -8.99
C SER A 54 -39.99 -9.30 -9.29
N ILE A 55 -38.74 -9.47 -8.85
CA ILE A 55 -37.59 -8.71 -9.33
C ILE A 55 -36.59 -9.74 -9.85
N ARG A 56 -36.31 -9.68 -11.16
CA ARG A 56 -35.27 -10.50 -11.79
C ARG A 56 -33.90 -9.99 -11.40
N PHE A 57 -32.96 -10.91 -11.22
CA PHE A 57 -31.55 -10.55 -11.22
C PHE A 57 -31.03 -10.48 -12.66
N ASN A 58 -30.12 -9.54 -12.91
CA ASN A 58 -29.35 -9.45 -14.14
C ASN A 58 -28.00 -10.17 -13.94
N GLN A 59 -27.50 -10.84 -14.97
CA GLN A 59 -26.20 -11.52 -14.91
C GLN A 59 -25.12 -10.63 -15.55
N ASN A 60 -24.34 -9.95 -14.73
CA ASN A 60 -23.24 -9.09 -15.19
C ASN A 60 -21.91 -9.86 -15.30
N HIS A 61 -21.78 -10.97 -14.55
CA HIS A 61 -20.58 -11.79 -14.46
C HIS A 61 -20.95 -13.29 -14.54
N PRO A 62 -20.12 -14.17 -15.13
CA PRO A 62 -20.55 -15.55 -15.45
C PRO A 62 -20.97 -16.44 -14.28
N PHE A 63 -20.64 -16.05 -13.04
CA PHE A 63 -20.98 -16.77 -11.81
C PHE A 63 -21.83 -15.93 -10.83
N LEU A 64 -22.20 -14.70 -11.18
CA LEU A 64 -22.83 -13.75 -10.26
C LEU A 64 -23.97 -12.96 -10.92
N TRP A 65 -25.06 -12.86 -10.18
CA TRP A 65 -26.30 -12.20 -10.55
C TRP A 65 -26.61 -11.08 -9.55
N HIS A 66 -27.06 -9.92 -10.04
CA HIS A 66 -27.36 -8.72 -9.25
C HIS A 66 -28.82 -8.27 -9.42
N ALA A 67 -29.44 -7.84 -8.32
CA ALA A 67 -30.74 -7.18 -8.32
C ALA A 67 -30.73 -5.96 -7.38
N SER A 68 -31.54 -4.95 -7.72
CA SER A 68 -31.70 -3.73 -6.91
C SER A 68 -33.18 -3.48 -6.61
N LEU A 69 -33.53 -3.44 -5.33
CA LEU A 69 -34.84 -3.00 -4.86
C LEU A 69 -34.82 -1.49 -4.60
N GLN A 70 -35.57 -0.71 -5.36
CA GLN A 70 -35.90 0.67 -4.96
C GLN A 70 -36.96 0.64 -3.85
N LEU A 71 -36.75 1.40 -2.79
CA LEU A 71 -37.60 1.44 -1.61
C LEU A 71 -38.64 2.56 -1.73
N ASN A 72 -39.88 2.23 -1.38
CA ASN A 72 -40.98 3.18 -1.27
C ASN A 72 -40.75 4.10 -0.05
N PRO A 73 -40.70 5.44 -0.21
CA PRO A 73 -40.50 6.36 0.92
C PRO A 73 -41.54 6.22 2.03
N ASN A 74 -42.75 5.79 1.70
CA ASN A 74 -43.87 5.68 2.65
C ASN A 74 -43.98 4.31 3.32
N ASN A 75 -43.17 3.32 2.92
CA ASN A 75 -43.18 1.99 3.53
C ASN A 75 -41.86 1.68 4.25
N CYS A 76 -41.98 1.16 5.47
CA CYS A 76 -40.86 0.73 6.32
C CYS A 76 -40.63 -0.80 6.28
N ASN A 77 -41.64 -1.62 5.98
CA ASN A 77 -41.57 -3.08 6.14
C ASN A 77 -41.76 -3.81 4.80
N TYR A 78 -40.82 -4.69 4.46
CA TYR A 78 -40.89 -5.54 3.26
C TYR A 78 -40.63 -6.98 3.65
N GLN A 79 -41.32 -7.92 2.99
CA GLN A 79 -41.06 -9.36 3.12
C GLN A 79 -40.59 -9.89 1.76
N PHE A 80 -39.49 -10.64 1.73
CA PHE A 80 -38.89 -11.16 0.51
C PHE A 80 -38.57 -12.66 0.61
N THR A 81 -38.65 -13.34 -0.52
CA THR A 81 -38.35 -14.76 -0.67
C THR A 81 -37.68 -14.99 -2.02
N TYR A 82 -36.98 -16.12 -2.19
CA TYR A 82 -36.25 -16.42 -3.42
C TYR A 82 -36.87 -17.60 -4.17
N ARG A 83 -36.79 -17.55 -5.50
CA ARG A 83 -37.18 -18.65 -6.38
C ARG A 83 -36.24 -18.76 -7.57
N LEU A 84 -36.14 -19.97 -8.10
CA LEU A 84 -35.47 -20.28 -9.36
C LEU A 84 -36.52 -20.60 -10.42
N ILE A 85 -36.31 -20.13 -11.65
CA ILE A 85 -37.13 -20.47 -12.81
C ILE A 85 -36.29 -21.27 -13.81
N SER A 86 -36.77 -22.45 -14.18
CA SER A 86 -36.20 -23.24 -15.28
C SER A 86 -36.53 -22.59 -16.62
N GLU A 87 -35.52 -22.20 -17.41
CA GLU A 87 -35.75 -21.64 -18.75
C GLU A 87 -36.44 -22.64 -19.69
N SER A 88 -36.12 -23.94 -19.55
CA SER A 88 -36.58 -24.99 -20.48
C SER A 88 -38.01 -25.46 -20.21
N SER A 89 -38.52 -25.30 -18.99
CA SER A 89 -39.86 -25.78 -18.58
C SER A 89 -40.75 -24.69 -17.97
N ASN A 90 -40.23 -23.48 -17.76
CA ASN A 90 -40.86 -22.39 -16.99
C ASN A 90 -41.33 -22.81 -15.58
N GLN A 91 -40.74 -23.89 -15.05
CA GLN A 91 -41.05 -24.42 -13.72
C GLN A 91 -40.40 -23.56 -12.63
N ILE A 92 -41.18 -23.20 -11.61
CA ILE A 92 -40.73 -22.41 -10.47
C ILE A 92 -40.38 -23.34 -9.31
N THR A 93 -39.17 -23.17 -8.75
CA THR A 93 -38.73 -23.78 -7.50
C THR A 93 -38.54 -22.70 -6.45
N TRP A 94 -39.35 -22.72 -5.39
CA TRP A 94 -39.23 -21.82 -4.24
C TRP A 94 -38.12 -22.29 -3.30
N LEU A 95 -37.33 -21.36 -2.77
CA LEU A 95 -36.19 -21.65 -1.89
C LEU A 95 -36.46 -21.37 -0.41
N GLY A 96 -37.49 -20.59 -0.10
CA GLY A 96 -37.99 -20.35 1.26
C GLY A 96 -39.42 -20.87 1.44
N THR A 97 -39.80 -21.13 2.68
CA THR A 97 -41.19 -21.20 3.11
C THR A 97 -41.63 -19.86 3.71
N PRO A 98 -42.93 -19.54 3.83
CA PRO A 98 -43.39 -18.29 4.46
C PRO A 98 -42.92 -18.10 5.92
N SER A 99 -42.57 -19.20 6.60
CA SER A 99 -41.94 -19.22 7.94
C SER A 99 -40.42 -19.03 7.93
N GLN A 100 -39.83 -18.73 6.77
CA GLN A 100 -38.41 -18.44 6.53
C GLN A 100 -38.20 -17.16 5.70
N ASP A 101 -39.26 -16.43 5.32
CA ASP A 101 -39.14 -15.26 4.45
C ASP A 101 -38.31 -14.15 5.12
N GLY A 102 -37.38 -13.60 4.35
CA GLY A 102 -36.51 -12.51 4.80
C GLY A 102 -37.29 -11.21 4.93
N ARG A 103 -36.80 -10.29 5.77
CA ARG A 103 -37.45 -9.01 6.05
C ARG A 103 -36.52 -7.84 5.77
N ILE A 104 -37.07 -6.72 5.32
CA ILE A 104 -36.36 -5.43 5.30
C ILE A 104 -37.15 -4.47 6.17
N ASN A 105 -36.50 -3.95 7.22
CA ASN A 105 -37.08 -3.00 8.16
C ASN A 105 -36.31 -1.69 8.03
N ARG A 106 -36.93 -0.66 7.45
CA ARG A 106 -36.36 0.69 7.46
C ARG A 106 -36.73 1.38 8.78
N THR A 107 -35.73 1.84 9.53
CA THR A 107 -35.98 2.56 10.78
C THR A 107 -36.70 3.88 10.53
N THR A 108 -37.38 4.38 11.55
CA THR A 108 -37.98 5.73 11.57
C THR A 108 -37.03 6.69 12.27
N THR A 109 -37.16 7.99 12.02
CA THR A 109 -36.37 9.04 12.71
C THR A 109 -36.69 9.20 14.20
N THR A 110 -37.40 8.24 14.79
CA THR A 110 -37.82 8.21 16.20
C THR A 110 -37.28 6.98 16.94
N THR A 111 -36.52 6.09 16.29
CA THR A 111 -35.81 5.01 16.97
C THR A 111 -34.61 5.56 17.73
N THR A 112 -34.42 5.09 18.97
CA THR A 112 -33.22 5.43 19.76
C THR A 112 -31.98 4.83 19.10
N ASN A 113 -30.98 5.66 18.83
CA ASN A 113 -29.64 5.22 18.43
C ASN A 113 -29.05 4.33 19.54
N GLN A 114 -28.69 3.10 19.22
CA GLN A 114 -28.33 2.10 20.22
C GLN A 114 -27.06 2.50 20.99
N LEU A 115 -26.12 3.16 20.31
CA LEU A 115 -24.87 3.65 20.90
C LEU A 115 -25.10 4.74 21.97
N ASP A 116 -26.24 5.44 21.95
CA ASP A 116 -26.57 6.38 23.02
C ASP A 116 -26.98 5.66 24.32
N LEU A 117 -27.49 4.42 24.23
CA LEU A 117 -27.73 3.56 25.41
C LEU A 117 -26.40 3.12 26.03
N LEU A 118 -25.42 2.72 25.21
CA LEU A 118 -24.05 2.42 25.64
C LEU A 118 -23.39 3.63 26.33
N LEU A 119 -23.45 4.80 25.70
CA LEU A 119 -22.92 6.03 26.27
C LEU A 119 -23.58 6.36 27.61
N ASN A 120 -24.92 6.31 27.68
CA ASN A 120 -25.64 6.57 28.93
C ASN A 120 -25.28 5.58 30.04
N ALA A 121 -25.13 4.28 29.73
CA ALA A 121 -24.69 3.28 30.70
C ALA A 121 -23.28 3.58 31.27
N CYS A 122 -22.37 4.11 30.45
CA CYS A 122 -21.06 4.58 30.91
C CYS A 122 -21.19 5.85 31.77
N LEU A 123 -21.97 6.84 31.33
CA LEU A 123 -22.10 8.14 32.01
C LEU A 123 -22.75 8.03 33.40
N VAL A 124 -23.73 7.12 33.58
CA VAL A 124 -24.41 6.88 34.87
C VAL A 124 -23.45 6.46 35.99
N GLN A 125 -22.32 5.82 35.66
CA GLN A 125 -21.31 5.40 36.63
C GLN A 125 -20.07 6.31 36.67
N SER A 126 -20.01 7.33 35.79
CA SER A 126 -18.87 8.23 35.66
C SER A 126 -18.79 9.26 36.79
N THR A 127 -17.57 9.61 37.19
CA THR A 127 -17.26 10.73 38.11
C THR A 127 -16.93 12.01 37.34
N HIS A 128 -16.48 11.89 36.10
CA HIS A 128 -16.25 13.01 35.19
C HIS A 128 -16.41 12.55 33.73
N HIS A 129 -16.95 13.43 32.89
CA HIS A 129 -17.03 13.24 31.44
C HIS A 129 -16.64 14.53 30.73
N SER A 130 -15.85 14.42 29.67
CA SER A 130 -15.66 15.48 28.68
C SER A 130 -15.86 14.95 27.26
N ILE A 131 -16.34 15.82 26.37
CA ILE A 131 -16.57 15.54 24.95
C ILE A 131 -15.78 16.53 24.11
N THR A 132 -15.16 16.04 23.03
CA THR A 132 -14.48 16.84 22.01
C THR A 132 -15.05 16.48 20.64
N HIS A 133 -15.57 17.46 19.93
CA HIS A 133 -16.04 17.28 18.55
C HIS A 133 -14.85 17.41 17.61
N ILE A 134 -14.43 16.29 17.02
CA ILE A 134 -13.30 16.27 16.06
C ILE A 134 -13.80 16.68 14.67
N GLN A 135 -14.99 16.19 14.32
CA GLN A 135 -15.79 16.61 13.17
C GLN A 135 -17.25 16.73 13.63
N PRO A 136 -18.19 17.26 12.81
CA PRO A 136 -19.61 17.35 13.18
C PRO A 136 -20.23 15.99 13.52
N ASP A 137 -19.72 14.93 12.91
CA ASP A 137 -20.16 13.53 13.00
C ASP A 137 -19.27 12.65 13.91
N ILE A 138 -17.97 12.98 14.07
CA ILE A 138 -17.03 12.26 14.95
C ILE A 138 -16.89 12.95 16.31
N GLN A 139 -17.31 12.25 17.37
CA GLN A 139 -17.28 12.72 18.76
C GLN A 139 -16.33 11.85 19.60
N TYR A 140 -15.41 12.48 20.32
CA TYR A 140 -14.47 11.83 21.26
C TYR A 140 -14.93 12.08 22.69
N HIS A 141 -15.22 11.01 23.45
CA HIS A 141 -15.69 11.06 24.83
C HIS A 141 -14.60 10.50 25.75
N ARG A 142 -14.12 11.30 26.71
CA ARG A 142 -13.23 10.85 27.79
C ARG A 142 -14.08 10.70 29.06
N ILE A 143 -14.25 9.47 29.53
CA ILE A 143 -15.13 9.13 30.66
C ILE A 143 -14.26 8.60 31.80
N THR A 144 -14.29 9.26 32.95
CA THR A 144 -13.54 8.87 34.14
C THR A 144 -14.48 8.26 35.17
N PHE A 145 -14.06 7.17 35.82
CA PHE A 145 -14.77 6.49 36.90
C PHE A 145 -14.01 6.66 38.22
N SER A 146 -14.67 6.40 39.36
CA SER A 146 -13.98 6.24 40.64
C SER A 146 -12.99 5.06 40.57
N ALA A 147 -11.90 5.13 41.34
CA ALA A 147 -10.98 4.00 41.46
C ALA A 147 -11.68 2.80 42.13
N GLN A 148 -11.83 1.71 41.39
CA GLN A 148 -12.46 0.43 41.78
C GLN A 148 -11.80 -0.69 40.97
N ASP A 149 -11.83 -1.93 41.45
CA ASP A 149 -11.17 -3.05 40.75
C ASP A 149 -11.86 -3.38 39.41
N GLU A 150 -13.20 -3.27 39.37
CA GLU A 150 -14.05 -3.53 38.20
C GLU A 150 -15.19 -2.51 38.10
N ILE A 151 -15.56 -2.12 36.88
CA ILE A 151 -16.74 -1.28 36.57
C ILE A 151 -17.71 -2.07 35.70
N HIS A 152 -18.84 -2.49 36.25
CA HIS A 152 -19.85 -3.31 35.57
C HIS A 152 -20.91 -2.43 34.89
N LEU A 153 -20.94 -2.34 33.56
CA LEU A 153 -22.00 -1.60 32.86
C LEU A 153 -23.35 -2.35 32.88
N ASP A 154 -24.44 -1.69 32.47
CA ASP A 154 -25.80 -2.22 32.59
C ASP A 154 -25.99 -3.57 31.85
N LYS A 155 -26.69 -4.50 32.50
CA LYS A 155 -27.06 -5.80 31.90
C LYS A 155 -27.94 -5.66 30.66
N GLN A 156 -28.74 -4.60 30.54
CA GLN A 156 -29.58 -4.35 29.36
C GLN A 156 -28.78 -4.22 28.06
N LEU A 157 -27.47 -3.89 28.13
CA LEU A 157 -26.59 -3.88 26.95
C LEU A 157 -26.47 -5.26 26.28
N ALA A 158 -26.76 -6.36 26.99
CA ALA A 158 -26.75 -7.72 26.43
C ALA A 158 -27.88 -7.97 25.42
N GLU A 159 -28.98 -7.21 25.49
CA GLU A 159 -30.16 -7.36 24.62
C GLU A 159 -30.03 -6.57 23.30
N ILE A 160 -28.95 -5.80 23.14
CA ILE A 160 -28.73 -4.90 22.00
C ILE A 160 -27.93 -5.60 20.89
N PRO A 161 -28.44 -5.66 19.64
CA PRO A 161 -27.82 -6.39 18.54
C PRO A 161 -26.72 -5.56 17.84
N TYR A 162 -25.62 -5.30 18.54
CA TYR A 162 -24.43 -4.67 17.96
C TYR A 162 -23.65 -5.61 17.04
N GLU A 163 -23.15 -5.11 15.92
CA GLU A 163 -22.08 -5.78 15.17
C GLU A 163 -20.73 -5.46 15.84
N LEU A 164 -19.97 -6.47 16.25
CA LEU A 164 -18.83 -6.28 17.17
C LEU A 164 -17.51 -6.76 16.57
N LEU A 165 -16.41 -6.09 16.96
CA LEU A 165 -15.03 -6.54 16.75
C LEU A 165 -14.21 -6.29 18.02
N ALA A 166 -13.84 -7.37 18.71
CA ALA A 166 -12.97 -7.33 19.88
C ALA A 166 -11.52 -7.60 19.49
N PHE A 167 -10.58 -6.88 20.10
CA PHE A 167 -9.15 -7.20 20.05
C PHE A 167 -8.76 -7.85 21.37
N GLU A 168 -8.70 -9.19 21.39
CA GLU A 168 -8.48 -10.00 22.59
C GLU A 168 -7.05 -10.50 22.71
N ARG A 169 -6.48 -10.48 23.92
CA ARG A 169 -5.17 -11.05 24.24
C ARG A 169 -5.25 -12.58 24.38
N SER A 170 -5.44 -13.26 23.25
CA SER A 170 -5.57 -14.73 23.17
C SER A 170 -4.29 -15.48 23.55
N LYS A 171 -3.13 -14.87 23.29
CA LYS A 171 -1.79 -15.38 23.61
C LYS A 171 -1.07 -14.39 24.54
N PRO A 172 -0.06 -14.83 25.33
CA PRO A 172 0.60 -13.97 26.33
C PRO A 172 1.19 -12.65 25.79
N VAL A 173 1.50 -12.58 24.50
CA VAL A 173 2.23 -11.47 23.87
C VAL A 173 1.60 -10.91 22.58
N TRP A 174 0.40 -11.41 22.21
CA TRP A 174 -0.30 -11.05 20.97
C TRP A 174 -1.78 -10.77 21.22
N PHE A 175 -2.29 -9.70 20.61
CA PHE A 175 -3.73 -9.49 20.43
C PHE A 175 -4.22 -10.25 19.20
N THR A 176 -5.52 -10.57 19.18
CA THR A 176 -6.18 -11.26 18.07
C THR A 176 -7.52 -10.57 17.80
N PRO A 177 -7.82 -10.20 16.55
CA PRO A 177 -9.14 -9.70 16.18
C PRO A 177 -10.16 -10.85 16.22
N ARG A 178 -11.29 -10.66 16.91
CA ARG A 178 -12.43 -11.59 16.92
C ARG A 178 -13.73 -10.82 16.65
N PRO A 179 -14.38 -11.01 15.49
CA PRO A 179 -15.73 -10.49 15.27
C PRO A 179 -16.75 -11.26 16.12
N LEU A 180 -17.77 -10.57 16.66
CA LEU A 180 -18.83 -11.14 17.52
C LEU A 180 -20.22 -10.65 17.06
N ILE A 181 -21.27 -11.33 17.51
CA ILE A 181 -22.69 -11.00 17.25
C ILE A 181 -23.33 -10.37 18.51
N HIS A 182 -22.87 -10.75 19.71
CA HIS A 182 -23.40 -10.25 20.98
C HIS A 182 -22.32 -9.91 22.00
N LEU A 183 -22.55 -8.90 22.85
CA LEU A 183 -21.62 -8.53 23.93
C LEU A 183 -21.39 -9.66 24.94
N THR A 184 -22.35 -10.58 25.08
CA THR A 184 -22.24 -11.79 25.90
C THR A 184 -21.22 -12.81 25.40
N GLU A 185 -20.70 -12.64 24.17
CA GLU A 185 -19.61 -13.46 23.62
C GLU A 185 -18.20 -12.94 23.97
N LEU A 186 -18.08 -11.73 24.54
CA LEU A 186 -16.80 -11.22 25.05
C LEU A 186 -16.25 -12.20 26.09
N SER A 187 -14.94 -12.46 26.07
CA SER A 187 -14.36 -13.44 26.99
C SER A 187 -14.48 -13.02 28.46
N THR A 188 -14.70 -14.01 29.33
CA THR A 188 -14.64 -13.86 30.80
C THR A 188 -13.21 -14.02 31.35
N SER A 189 -12.29 -14.55 30.53
CA SER A 189 -10.92 -14.91 30.95
C SER A 189 -9.80 -14.26 30.14
N LEU A 190 -10.08 -13.83 28.90
CA LEU A 190 -9.15 -13.12 28.03
C LEU A 190 -9.42 -11.62 28.08
N ASP A 191 -8.36 -10.81 28.09
CA ASP A 191 -8.47 -9.36 28.06
C ASP A 191 -8.79 -8.84 26.66
N THR A 192 -9.96 -8.20 26.49
CA THR A 192 -10.20 -7.32 25.34
C THR A 192 -9.52 -5.97 25.61
N VAL A 193 -8.62 -5.54 24.73
CA VAL A 193 -7.91 -4.25 24.86
C VAL A 193 -8.64 -3.12 24.12
N LEU A 194 -9.32 -3.44 23.03
CA LEU A 194 -10.14 -2.49 22.25
C LEU A 194 -11.37 -3.22 21.72
N LEU A 195 -12.52 -2.56 21.77
CA LEU A 195 -13.78 -3.04 21.23
C LEU A 195 -14.38 -2.03 20.25
N VAL A 196 -14.79 -2.51 19.08
CA VAL A 196 -15.62 -1.75 18.13
C VAL A 196 -17.05 -2.28 18.21
N LEU A 197 -18.03 -1.39 18.27
CA LEU A 197 -19.46 -1.70 18.32
C LEU A 197 -20.18 -0.88 17.25
N ALA A 198 -20.80 -1.54 16.27
CA ALA A 198 -21.59 -0.87 15.24
C ALA A 198 -23.09 -1.08 15.42
N ASP A 199 -23.83 0.01 15.21
CA ASP A 199 -25.28 0.04 15.01
C ASP A 199 -25.55 0.20 13.50
N PRO A 200 -25.72 -0.90 12.75
CA PRO A 200 -26.00 -0.83 11.32
C PRO A 200 -27.35 -0.17 11.01
N SER A 201 -28.29 -0.13 11.97
CA SER A 201 -29.61 0.49 11.79
C SER A 201 -29.56 2.02 11.70
N HIS A 202 -28.48 2.63 12.20
CA HIS A 202 -28.19 4.06 12.09
C HIS A 202 -26.91 4.37 11.27
N ASN A 203 -26.21 3.36 10.72
CA ASN A 203 -24.91 3.48 10.05
C ASN A 203 -23.83 4.17 10.93
N ARG A 204 -23.91 4.00 12.25
CA ARG A 204 -22.95 4.54 13.24
C ARG A 204 -22.18 3.42 13.93
N LEU A 205 -20.96 3.70 14.35
CA LEU A 205 -20.22 2.85 15.28
C LEU A 205 -19.59 3.63 16.42
N ALA A 206 -19.14 2.89 17.43
CA ALA A 206 -18.30 3.36 18.50
C ALA A 206 -16.99 2.55 18.57
N VAL A 207 -15.87 3.23 18.80
CA VAL A 207 -14.58 2.62 19.16
C VAL A 207 -14.35 2.88 20.65
N MET A 208 -14.12 1.83 21.41
CA MET A 208 -14.02 1.86 22.87
C MET A 208 -12.75 1.18 23.37
N PHE A 209 -11.99 1.86 24.22
CA PHE A 209 -10.82 1.27 24.90
C PHE A 209 -10.54 2.00 26.23
N PRO A 210 -10.12 1.29 27.29
CA PRO A 210 -9.65 1.91 28.51
C PRO A 210 -8.20 2.40 28.37
N ILE A 211 -7.87 3.49 29.06
CA ILE A 211 -6.52 4.07 29.05
C ILE A 211 -5.60 3.30 30.01
N SER A 212 -4.36 3.03 29.57
CA SER A 212 -3.29 2.54 30.45
C SER A 212 -2.37 3.69 30.88
N THR A 213 -2.05 3.75 32.17
CA THR A 213 -1.18 4.77 32.77
C THR A 213 0.25 4.22 33.00
N LYS A 214 1.08 4.90 33.81
CA LYS A 214 2.37 4.36 34.28
C LYS A 214 2.25 3.42 35.49
N GLN A 215 1.08 3.34 36.14
CA GLN A 215 0.87 2.65 37.43
C GLN A 215 -0.27 1.62 37.40
N GLN A 216 -1.13 1.69 36.38
CA GLN A 216 -2.32 0.87 36.25
C GLN A 216 -2.58 0.64 34.76
N TYR A 217 -2.98 -0.56 34.40
CA TYR A 217 -3.65 -0.79 33.12
C TYR A 217 -5.08 -1.26 33.35
N SER A 218 -5.86 -1.29 32.28
CA SER A 218 -7.26 -1.65 32.33
C SER A 218 -7.65 -2.29 31.00
N THR A 219 -8.67 -3.13 31.03
CA THR A 219 -9.11 -4.01 29.94
C THR A 219 -10.63 -4.17 29.98
N ILE A 220 -11.21 -4.84 28.99
CA ILE A 220 -12.64 -5.14 28.90
C ILE A 220 -12.84 -6.65 28.93
N ARG A 221 -13.83 -7.13 29.68
CA ARG A 221 -14.25 -8.55 29.77
C ARG A 221 -15.77 -8.64 29.95
N SER A 222 -16.36 -9.81 29.75
CA SER A 222 -17.70 -10.10 30.29
C SER A 222 -17.60 -10.74 31.68
N THR A 223 -18.68 -10.65 32.46
CA THR A 223 -18.81 -11.30 33.78
C THR A 223 -20.24 -11.83 33.98
N SER A 224 -20.48 -12.60 35.04
CA SER A 224 -21.85 -12.98 35.44
C SER A 224 -22.70 -11.79 35.93
N THR A 225 -22.06 -10.65 36.23
CA THR A 225 -22.69 -9.40 36.69
C THR A 225 -22.88 -8.38 35.58
N SER A 226 -22.17 -8.45 34.45
CA SER A 226 -22.38 -7.57 33.30
C SER A 226 -21.82 -8.16 31.99
N PRO A 227 -22.49 -7.96 30.83
CA PRO A 227 -21.91 -8.30 29.52
C PRO A 227 -20.66 -7.49 29.18
N LEU A 228 -20.43 -6.34 29.84
CA LEU A 228 -19.34 -5.42 29.57
C LEU A 228 -18.83 -4.84 30.89
N THR A 229 -17.76 -5.43 31.41
CA THR A 229 -17.03 -4.95 32.58
C THR A 229 -15.69 -4.36 32.15
N ILE A 230 -15.35 -3.18 32.68
CA ILE A 230 -13.98 -2.64 32.61
C ILE A 230 -13.22 -3.19 33.81
N CYS A 231 -12.26 -4.08 33.57
CA CYS A 231 -11.39 -4.65 34.59
C CYS A 231 -10.13 -3.80 34.73
N THR A 232 -9.52 -3.80 35.92
CA THR A 232 -8.27 -3.07 36.19
C THR A 232 -7.19 -4.00 36.73
N GLU A 233 -5.93 -3.61 36.54
CA GLU A 233 -4.82 -4.21 37.27
C GLU A 233 -3.83 -3.13 37.72
N TYR A 234 -3.45 -3.18 38.99
CA TYR A 234 -2.74 -2.12 39.70
C TYR A 234 -1.27 -2.49 40.02
N SER A 235 -0.40 -1.49 39.97
CA SER A 235 0.78 -1.40 40.85
C SER A 235 0.33 -1.57 42.31
N LYS A 236 1.17 -2.19 43.15
CA LYS A 236 0.90 -2.29 44.60
C LYS A 236 0.54 -0.92 45.19
N ASP A 237 -0.46 -0.91 46.07
CA ASP A 237 -0.88 0.22 46.92
C ASP A 237 -1.42 1.49 46.22
N ILE A 238 -1.70 1.48 44.91
CA ILE A 238 -2.22 2.68 44.19
C ILE A 238 -3.50 2.36 43.39
N HIS A 239 -4.67 2.60 44.00
CA HIS A 239 -5.95 2.66 43.28
C HIS A 239 -6.14 4.03 42.62
N SER A 240 -6.05 4.12 41.29
CA SER A 240 -6.23 5.37 40.53
C SER A 240 -7.55 5.42 39.73
N PRO A 241 -8.10 6.61 39.42
CA PRO A 241 -9.33 6.73 38.64
C PRO A 241 -9.20 6.14 37.23
N ILE A 242 -10.10 5.22 36.88
CA ILE A 242 -10.12 4.59 35.56
C ILE A 242 -10.56 5.61 34.53
N THR A 243 -9.91 5.66 33.35
CA THR A 243 -10.43 6.38 32.19
C THR A 243 -10.78 5.42 31.07
N LEU A 244 -11.98 5.56 30.52
CA LEU A 244 -12.42 4.99 29.26
C LEU A 244 -12.44 6.07 28.17
N VAL A 245 -11.99 5.72 26.97
CA VAL A 245 -12.25 6.48 25.76
C VAL A 245 -13.36 5.78 24.98
N LEU A 246 -14.35 6.55 24.55
CA LEU A 246 -15.41 6.13 23.64
C LEU A 246 -15.48 7.14 22.49
N ILE A 247 -15.34 6.71 21.25
CA ILE A 247 -15.35 7.58 20.07
C ILE A 247 -16.54 7.15 19.20
N THR A 248 -17.49 8.04 18.90
CA THR A 248 -18.67 7.72 18.08
C THR A 248 -18.64 8.44 16.74
N GLY A 249 -19.13 7.81 15.66
CA GLY A 249 -19.07 8.34 14.29
C GLY A 249 -19.71 7.41 13.24
N PRO A 250 -19.67 7.74 11.95
CA PRO A 250 -20.20 6.89 10.88
C PRO A 250 -19.37 5.61 10.70
N CYS A 251 -20.00 4.50 10.32
CA CYS A 251 -19.29 3.21 10.16
C CYS A 251 -18.13 3.25 9.15
N SER A 252 -18.24 4.07 8.11
CA SER A 252 -17.21 4.27 7.07
C SER A 252 -16.03 5.14 7.51
N GLN A 253 -16.11 5.81 8.67
CA GLN A 253 -14.99 6.60 9.22
C GLN A 253 -14.16 5.81 10.26
N LEU A 254 -14.31 4.48 10.35
CA LEU A 254 -13.63 3.59 11.33
C LEU A 254 -12.13 3.88 11.47
N SER A 255 -11.40 3.92 10.35
CA SER A 255 -9.95 4.19 10.34
C SER A 255 -9.59 5.59 10.83
N ARG A 256 -10.43 6.60 10.56
CA ARG A 256 -10.26 7.97 11.07
C ARG A 256 -10.52 8.03 12.58
N MET A 257 -11.55 7.33 13.06
CA MET A 257 -11.86 7.21 14.50
C MET A 257 -10.73 6.51 15.27
N MET A 258 -10.08 5.51 14.67
CA MET A 258 -8.88 4.86 15.22
C MET A 258 -7.65 5.79 15.25
N ALA A 259 -7.48 6.68 14.27
CA ALA A 259 -6.41 7.70 14.30
C ALA A 259 -6.67 8.82 15.34
N VAL A 260 -7.94 9.13 15.60
CA VAL A 260 -8.35 10.08 16.66
C VAL A 260 -7.99 9.56 18.05
N ALA A 261 -8.17 8.25 18.30
CA ALA A 261 -7.94 7.58 19.59
C ALA A 261 -6.60 7.88 20.26
N SER A 262 -5.59 8.24 19.47
CA SER A 262 -4.18 8.31 19.88
C SER A 262 -3.61 9.72 19.90
N GLY A 263 -4.43 10.73 19.58
CA GLY A 263 -3.95 12.07 19.22
C GLY A 263 -3.16 12.13 17.90
N ALA A 264 -3.06 11.02 17.17
CA ALA A 264 -2.36 10.94 15.88
C ALA A 264 -3.03 11.79 14.79
N ALA A 265 -4.28 12.21 15.00
CA ALA A 265 -4.98 13.22 14.22
C ALA A 265 -4.26 14.59 14.08
N ASN A 266 -3.18 14.85 14.84
CA ASN A 266 -2.33 16.03 14.69
C ASN A 266 -1.06 15.80 13.85
N HIS A 267 -0.74 14.55 13.47
CA HIS A 267 0.43 14.23 12.65
C HIS A 267 0.12 14.34 11.17
N SER A 268 0.35 15.53 10.59
CA SER A 268 0.50 15.66 9.14
C SER A 268 1.69 14.81 8.67
N PRO A 269 1.55 13.97 7.61
CA PRO A 269 2.69 13.26 7.05
C PRO A 269 3.75 14.26 6.58
N ASN A 270 5.00 14.04 6.95
CA ASN A 270 6.06 15.05 6.84
C ASN A 270 6.57 15.19 5.39
N GLN A 271 5.79 15.90 4.55
CA GLN A 271 5.98 15.99 3.09
C GLN A 271 7.36 16.51 2.64
N SER A 272 8.15 17.07 3.55
CA SER A 272 9.49 17.62 3.32
C SER A 272 10.63 16.61 3.44
N GLN A 273 10.39 15.40 3.98
CA GLN A 273 11.45 14.40 4.15
C GLN A 273 11.72 13.64 2.83
N GLU A 274 12.99 13.60 2.45
CA GLU A 274 13.48 12.96 1.22
C GLU A 274 13.42 11.43 1.38
N TYR A 275 12.43 10.80 0.74
CA TYR A 275 12.20 9.36 0.82
C TYR A 275 13.38 8.59 0.23
N THR A 276 14.03 7.76 1.06
CA THR A 276 15.11 6.85 0.62
C THR A 276 14.50 5.51 0.19
N PRO A 277 14.62 5.09 -1.08
CA PRO A 277 14.12 3.78 -1.50
C PRO A 277 14.92 2.64 -0.85
N ARG A 278 14.20 1.66 -0.28
CA ARG A 278 14.77 0.59 0.56
C ARG A 278 14.92 -0.73 -0.20
N GLY A 279 15.96 -1.48 0.10
CA GLY A 279 16.10 -2.85 -0.40
C GLY A 279 15.24 -3.87 0.35
N LEU A 280 15.27 -5.12 -0.12
CA LEU A 280 14.78 -6.26 0.65
C LEU A 280 15.71 -6.54 1.84
N GLY A 281 15.15 -7.11 2.90
CA GLY A 281 15.92 -7.81 3.92
C GLY A 281 16.00 -9.31 3.69
N TYR A 282 16.93 -9.93 4.40
CA TYR A 282 16.95 -11.36 4.67
C TYR A 282 16.93 -11.59 6.19
N CYS A 283 16.19 -12.59 6.65
CA CYS A 283 16.10 -13.00 8.05
C CYS A 283 16.30 -14.52 8.19
N THR A 284 16.97 -14.94 9.26
CA THR A 284 17.48 -16.32 9.41
C THR A 284 16.50 -17.32 10.02
N TRP A 285 15.32 -16.88 10.52
CA TRP A 285 14.42 -17.71 11.34
C TRP A 285 13.89 -18.94 10.59
N ASP A 286 12.88 -18.81 9.73
CA ASP A 286 12.27 -19.96 9.02
C ASP A 286 13.22 -20.62 7.98
N SER A 287 14.27 -19.89 7.59
CA SER A 287 15.25 -20.30 6.59
C SER A 287 16.36 -21.19 7.13
N LEU A 288 16.83 -20.96 8.37
CA LEU A 288 17.93 -21.70 8.99
C LEU A 288 17.61 -22.29 10.38
N GLY A 289 16.58 -21.78 11.07
CA GLY A 289 16.18 -22.20 12.41
C GLY A 289 17.10 -21.71 13.53
N PRO A 290 16.80 -22.05 14.81
CA PRO A 290 17.54 -21.58 15.98
C PRO A 290 18.96 -22.16 16.14
N GLU A 291 19.31 -23.23 15.43
CA GLU A 291 20.63 -23.91 15.55
C GLU A 291 21.55 -23.63 14.34
N TYR A 292 21.48 -22.41 13.80
CA TYR A 292 22.25 -21.98 12.64
C TYR A 292 23.69 -21.53 12.97
N LYS A 293 24.47 -21.27 11.92
CA LYS A 293 25.86 -20.81 11.99
C LYS A 293 26.16 -19.72 10.97
N LEU A 294 27.21 -18.94 11.22
CA LEU A 294 27.69 -17.90 10.31
C LEU A 294 27.97 -18.44 8.90
N SER A 295 28.65 -19.59 8.77
CA SER A 295 28.92 -20.20 7.46
C SER A 295 27.65 -20.49 6.64
N GLN A 296 26.53 -20.80 7.30
CA GLN A 296 25.24 -21.00 6.64
C GLN A 296 24.62 -19.67 6.19
N VAL A 297 24.75 -18.60 6.98
CA VAL A 297 24.32 -17.24 6.56
C VAL A 297 25.04 -16.81 5.29
N LEU A 298 26.38 -16.96 5.25
CA LEU A 298 27.18 -16.64 4.06
C LEU A 298 26.76 -17.51 2.85
N THR A 299 26.50 -18.81 3.08
CA THR A 299 26.01 -19.74 2.04
C THR A 299 24.63 -19.36 1.48
N ILE A 300 23.76 -18.72 2.27
CA ILE A 300 22.47 -18.18 1.80
C ILE A 300 22.68 -16.89 0.99
N LEU A 301 23.59 -16.01 1.42
CA LEU A 301 23.96 -14.81 0.64
C LEU A 301 24.55 -15.19 -0.73
N ASP A 302 25.31 -16.28 -0.83
CA ASP A 302 25.74 -16.86 -2.11
C ASP A 302 24.55 -17.32 -2.96
N SER A 303 23.52 -17.96 -2.39
CA SER A 303 22.37 -18.41 -3.18
C SER A 303 21.43 -17.28 -3.62
N PHE A 304 21.34 -16.17 -2.88
CA PHE A 304 20.68 -14.96 -3.36
C PHE A 304 21.42 -14.32 -4.54
N GLN A 305 22.77 -14.30 -4.53
CA GLN A 305 23.54 -13.82 -5.69
C GLN A 305 23.40 -14.77 -6.89
N ALA A 306 23.46 -16.08 -6.68
CA ALA A 306 23.23 -17.08 -7.73
C ALA A 306 21.82 -16.99 -8.35
N ALA A 307 20.83 -16.50 -7.58
CA ALA A 307 19.47 -16.22 -8.03
C ALA A 307 19.27 -14.79 -8.60
N GLY A 308 20.30 -13.93 -8.62
CA GLY A 308 20.22 -12.56 -9.15
C GLY A 308 19.44 -11.54 -8.29
N ILE A 309 19.28 -11.82 -6.99
CA ILE A 309 18.47 -11.03 -6.04
C ILE A 309 19.32 -10.04 -5.22
N ASP A 310 20.64 -10.19 -5.26
CA ASP A 310 21.63 -9.36 -4.54
C ASP A 310 21.52 -7.85 -4.82
N GLN A 311 21.12 -7.46 -6.03
CA GLN A 311 20.90 -6.05 -6.41
C GLN A 311 19.73 -5.38 -5.66
N THR A 312 18.79 -6.19 -5.15
CA THR A 312 17.62 -5.76 -4.37
C THR A 312 17.88 -5.85 -2.87
N LEU A 313 18.68 -6.82 -2.41
CA LEU A 313 18.97 -7.06 -1.00
C LEU A 313 19.81 -5.91 -0.40
N ASP A 314 19.44 -5.39 0.78
CA ASP A 314 20.20 -4.32 1.45
C ASP A 314 20.37 -4.44 2.97
N ARG A 315 19.75 -5.46 3.59
CA ARG A 315 19.85 -5.70 5.03
C ARG A 315 19.81 -7.18 5.39
N VAL A 316 20.45 -7.54 6.50
CA VAL A 316 20.37 -8.86 7.13
C VAL A 316 19.90 -8.69 8.58
N LEU A 317 18.94 -9.52 9.01
CA LEU A 317 18.55 -9.69 10.40
C LEU A 317 18.99 -11.09 10.85
N LEU A 318 19.95 -11.12 11.78
CA LEU A 318 20.35 -12.34 12.49
C LEU A 318 19.35 -12.61 13.60
N ASP A 319 18.42 -13.53 13.36
CA ASP A 319 17.37 -13.91 14.31
C ASP A 319 17.88 -14.89 15.40
N ASP A 320 17.00 -15.31 16.31
CA ASP A 320 17.33 -16.12 17.51
C ASP A 320 18.26 -17.33 17.22
N GLY A 321 19.21 -17.57 18.14
CA GLY A 321 20.22 -18.63 18.05
C GLY A 321 21.69 -18.16 18.02
N TRP A 322 21.94 -16.86 17.87
CA TRP A 322 23.31 -16.33 17.72
C TRP A 322 24.02 -16.03 19.05
N GLN A 323 23.30 -15.65 20.11
CA GLN A 323 23.86 -15.18 21.38
C GLN A 323 24.67 -16.25 22.14
N ASP A 324 25.62 -15.80 22.98
CA ASP A 324 26.24 -16.61 24.03
C ASP A 324 25.30 -16.79 25.24
N VAL A 325 24.79 -18.02 25.41
CA VAL A 325 23.68 -18.35 26.34
C VAL A 325 23.94 -19.58 27.18
N SER A 326 23.40 -19.56 28.39
CA SER A 326 23.41 -20.67 29.35
C SER A 326 22.00 -21.27 29.41
N GLY A 327 21.79 -22.36 28.65
CA GLY A 327 20.47 -22.94 28.44
C GLY A 327 19.54 -22.01 27.67
N ARG A 328 18.69 -21.24 28.39
CA ARG A 328 17.83 -20.18 27.83
C ARG A 328 17.99 -18.84 28.55
N ALA A 329 19.12 -18.60 29.22
CA ALA A 329 19.46 -17.34 29.85
C ALA A 329 20.68 -16.69 29.18
N LEU A 330 20.70 -15.37 29.04
CA LEU A 330 21.83 -14.65 28.43
C LEU A 330 23.07 -14.77 29.31
N ALA A 331 24.19 -15.20 28.74
CA ALA A 331 25.45 -15.40 29.48
C ALA A 331 26.55 -14.42 29.06
N GLY A 332 26.68 -14.13 27.76
CA GLY A 332 27.66 -13.20 27.19
C GLY A 332 27.03 -12.06 26.38
N TRP A 333 27.85 -11.11 25.93
CA TRP A 333 27.45 -10.12 24.91
C TRP A 333 27.77 -10.57 23.48
N ASP A 334 28.82 -11.38 23.31
CA ASP A 334 29.29 -11.88 22.01
C ASP A 334 28.40 -13.04 21.51
N ALA A 335 28.66 -13.49 20.29
CA ALA A 335 27.99 -14.67 19.73
C ALA A 335 28.56 -15.98 20.31
N ASN A 336 27.76 -17.04 20.38
CA ASN A 336 28.27 -18.33 20.87
C ASN A 336 29.31 -18.93 19.89
N LYS A 337 30.30 -19.63 20.44
CA LYS A 337 31.45 -20.15 19.69
C LYS A 337 31.06 -21.21 18.64
N THR A 338 29.93 -21.89 18.83
CA THR A 338 29.37 -22.88 17.91
C THR A 338 28.68 -22.27 16.69
N TRP A 339 28.06 -21.09 16.85
CA TRP A 339 27.49 -20.26 15.80
C TRP A 339 28.58 -19.55 14.99
N LEU A 340 29.62 -19.05 15.66
CA LEU A 340 30.67 -18.24 15.04
C LEU A 340 31.46 -18.96 13.95
N ASP A 341 31.71 -20.26 14.13
CA ASP A 341 32.26 -21.33 13.26
C ASP A 341 33.39 -21.04 12.25
N SER A 342 33.31 -19.91 11.55
CA SER A 342 34.20 -19.36 10.53
C SER A 342 34.75 -17.96 10.90
N SER A 343 34.41 -17.46 12.10
CA SER A 343 34.76 -16.15 12.65
C SER A 343 35.24 -16.23 14.12
N SER A 344 35.74 -15.12 14.67
CA SER A 344 36.27 -15.01 16.04
C SER A 344 35.40 -14.22 17.02
N SER A 345 34.44 -13.44 16.52
CA SER A 345 33.53 -12.59 17.30
C SER A 345 32.36 -12.10 16.45
N LEU A 346 31.29 -11.62 17.09
CA LEU A 346 30.16 -10.97 16.42
C LEU A 346 30.63 -9.82 15.51
N ALA A 347 31.61 -9.03 15.94
CA ALA A 347 32.18 -7.94 15.16
C ALA A 347 32.84 -8.43 13.85
N SER A 348 33.60 -9.54 13.92
CA SER A 348 34.20 -10.14 12.73
C SER A 348 33.19 -10.89 11.86
N ALA A 349 32.10 -11.41 12.44
CA ALA A 349 30.98 -12.01 11.71
C ALA A 349 30.16 -10.98 10.92
N ILE A 350 29.82 -9.84 11.55
CA ILE A 350 29.12 -8.73 10.90
C ILE A 350 29.99 -8.12 9.79
N GLN A 351 31.30 -7.98 10.00
CA GLN A 351 32.22 -7.53 8.96
C GLN A 351 32.25 -8.52 7.77
N ALA A 352 32.30 -9.84 8.03
CA ALA A 352 32.24 -10.85 6.98
C ALA A 352 30.94 -10.74 6.16
N ILE A 353 29.77 -10.61 6.80
CA ILE A 353 28.46 -10.44 6.13
C ILE A 353 28.45 -9.22 5.20
N ARG A 354 29.08 -8.10 5.60
CA ARG A 354 29.19 -6.87 4.80
C ARG A 354 30.17 -7.01 3.63
N ASP A 355 31.32 -7.62 3.88
CA ASP A 355 32.38 -7.78 2.87
C ASP A 355 32.05 -8.85 1.82
N HIS A 356 31.20 -9.83 2.17
CA HIS A 356 30.79 -10.94 1.29
C HIS A 356 30.28 -10.43 -0.06
N HIS A 357 29.35 -9.45 -0.03
CA HIS A 357 28.81 -8.75 -1.20
C HIS A 357 28.89 -7.23 -1.00
N ARG A 358 30.11 -6.66 -1.08
CA ARG A 358 30.52 -5.26 -0.76
C ARG A 358 29.65 -4.07 -1.24
N GLN A 359 28.61 -4.30 -2.04
CA GLN A 359 27.71 -3.26 -2.55
C GLN A 359 26.20 -3.55 -2.34
N ALA A 360 25.86 -4.74 -1.80
CA ALA A 360 24.49 -5.15 -1.51
C ALA A 360 24.09 -4.74 -0.09
N ILE A 361 24.63 -5.42 0.92
CA ILE A 361 24.25 -5.26 2.34
C ILE A 361 24.79 -3.96 2.92
N LYS A 362 23.87 -3.08 3.32
CA LYS A 362 24.15 -1.83 4.04
C LYS A 362 23.96 -1.99 5.54
N PHE A 363 22.94 -2.75 5.97
CA PHE A 363 22.51 -2.82 7.36
C PHE A 363 22.56 -4.25 7.89
N VAL A 364 23.09 -4.42 9.11
CA VAL A 364 23.05 -5.72 9.81
C VAL A 364 22.44 -5.51 11.19
N GLY A 365 21.31 -6.17 11.43
CA GLY A 365 20.61 -6.15 12.71
C GLY A 365 20.64 -7.51 13.39
N VAL A 366 20.34 -7.51 14.69
CA VAL A 366 20.28 -8.73 15.51
C VAL A 366 18.96 -8.81 16.28
N TRP A 367 18.52 -10.03 16.54
CA TRP A 367 17.42 -10.32 17.46
C TRP A 367 17.90 -10.40 18.91
N ILE A 368 17.06 -9.93 19.84
CA ILE A 368 17.19 -10.05 21.29
C ILE A 368 15.79 -10.11 21.93
N THR A 369 15.68 -10.48 23.21
CA THR A 369 14.45 -10.22 23.98
C THR A 369 14.58 -8.99 24.89
N ILE A 370 13.46 -8.44 25.35
CA ILE A 370 13.43 -7.40 26.41
C ILE A 370 13.98 -7.91 27.77
N THR A 371 14.19 -9.21 27.91
CA THR A 371 14.76 -9.88 29.09
C THR A 371 16.23 -10.27 28.89
N GLY A 372 16.86 -9.84 27.77
CA GLY A 372 18.19 -10.27 27.33
C GLY A 372 18.12 -11.54 26.48
N TYR A 373 17.64 -12.64 27.07
CA TYR A 373 17.21 -13.84 26.34
C TYR A 373 15.95 -14.43 26.99
N TRP A 374 15.40 -15.50 26.42
CA TRP A 374 14.07 -16.06 26.75
C TRP A 374 13.75 -16.25 28.25
N HIS A 375 14.71 -16.70 29.07
CA HIS A 375 14.53 -16.91 30.52
C HIS A 375 15.25 -15.85 31.39
N GLY A 376 15.62 -14.71 30.83
CA GLY A 376 16.37 -13.66 31.52
C GLY A 376 17.88 -13.79 31.33
N LEU A 377 18.63 -13.47 32.38
CA LEU A 377 20.09 -13.47 32.45
C LEU A 377 20.60 -14.65 33.30
N ASP A 378 21.78 -15.18 33.00
CA ASP A 378 22.41 -16.23 33.82
C ASP A 378 23.09 -15.62 35.05
N PRO A 379 22.60 -15.80 36.28
CA PRO A 379 23.24 -15.27 37.48
C PRO A 379 24.63 -15.85 37.75
N GLU A 380 24.97 -17.01 37.16
CA GLU A 380 26.27 -17.67 37.32
C GLU A 380 27.28 -17.36 36.20
N SER A 381 26.91 -16.51 35.24
CA SER A 381 27.87 -15.93 34.29
C SER A 381 28.81 -14.94 34.98
N GLU A 382 30.11 -14.98 34.62
CA GLU A 382 31.11 -14.01 35.07
C GLU A 382 30.80 -12.58 34.65
N LEU A 383 30.12 -12.40 33.52
CA LEU A 383 29.70 -11.10 33.01
C LEU A 383 28.48 -10.58 33.77
N MET A 384 27.50 -11.44 34.03
CA MET A 384 26.23 -11.06 34.66
C MET A 384 26.39 -10.79 36.16
N ARG A 385 27.34 -11.47 36.84
CA ARG A 385 27.72 -11.18 38.25
C ARG A 385 28.21 -9.74 38.50
N GLN A 386 28.50 -8.97 37.45
CA GLN A 386 28.86 -7.55 37.56
C GLN A 386 27.64 -6.65 37.84
N PHE A 387 26.41 -7.15 37.59
CA PHE A 387 25.17 -6.45 37.84
C PHE A 387 24.43 -7.06 39.05
N GLN A 388 23.83 -6.19 39.88
CA GLN A 388 22.87 -6.64 40.88
C GLN A 388 21.60 -7.15 40.17
N LEU A 389 21.41 -8.47 40.14
CA LEU A 389 20.20 -9.09 39.61
C LEU A 389 19.13 -9.26 40.70
N GLN A 390 17.87 -9.18 40.29
CA GLN A 390 16.68 -9.52 41.05
C GLN A 390 16.08 -10.81 40.48
N LYS A 391 15.72 -11.75 41.36
CA LYS A 391 14.97 -12.96 41.01
C LYS A 391 13.47 -12.64 40.98
N TRP A 392 12.86 -12.80 39.82
CA TRP A 392 11.43 -12.58 39.58
C TRP A 392 10.70 -13.89 39.39
N THR A 393 9.51 -13.99 39.97
CA THR A 393 8.58 -15.11 39.78
C THR A 393 7.46 -14.69 38.83
N LEU A 394 7.10 -15.60 37.93
CA LEU A 394 6.16 -15.34 36.85
C LEU A 394 4.76 -15.89 37.15
N ARG A 395 3.75 -15.28 36.53
CA ARG A 395 2.37 -15.78 36.48
C ARG A 395 2.30 -16.96 35.53
N HIS A 396 1.59 -18.03 35.92
CA HIS A 396 1.19 -19.06 34.96
C HIS A 396 0.12 -18.48 34.03
N HIS A 397 0.31 -18.62 32.72
CA HIS A 397 -0.71 -18.24 31.74
C HIS A 397 -1.75 -19.38 31.61
N PRO A 398 -3.06 -19.12 31.60
CA PRO A 398 -4.08 -20.19 31.50
C PRO A 398 -4.03 -21.02 30.21
N SER A 399 -3.34 -20.52 29.18
CA SER A 399 -3.28 -21.09 27.83
C SER A 399 -2.11 -22.07 27.61
N SER A 400 -1.57 -22.67 28.66
CA SER A 400 -0.57 -23.74 28.55
C SER A 400 -1.13 -25.04 29.14
N ASP A 401 -1.54 -25.98 28.29
CA ASP A 401 -2.18 -27.26 28.66
C ASP A 401 -1.26 -28.27 29.38
N ALA A 402 -0.11 -27.82 29.89
CA ALA A 402 0.78 -28.60 30.73
C ALA A 402 0.44 -28.40 32.21
N THR A 403 0.42 -29.49 32.98
CA THR A 403 0.44 -29.45 34.45
C THR A 403 1.56 -28.52 34.93
N PRO A 404 1.33 -27.66 35.95
CA PRO A 404 2.26 -26.59 36.28
C PRO A 404 3.66 -27.13 36.60
N PRO A 405 4.69 -26.79 35.83
CA PRO A 405 6.07 -27.00 36.27
C PRO A 405 6.33 -26.13 37.50
N SER A 406 7.43 -26.39 38.22
CA SER A 406 7.92 -25.53 39.29
C SER A 406 7.97 -24.05 38.82
N PRO A 407 7.70 -23.07 39.72
CA PRO A 407 7.55 -21.67 39.34
C PRO A 407 8.71 -21.21 38.46
N VAL A 408 8.37 -20.75 37.25
CA VAL A 408 9.37 -20.24 36.32
C VAL A 408 9.86 -18.90 36.86
N HIS A 409 11.18 -18.75 36.92
CA HIS A 409 11.83 -17.54 37.40
C HIS A 409 12.66 -16.91 36.29
N TRP A 410 12.70 -15.57 36.26
CA TRP A 410 13.66 -14.80 35.48
C TRP A 410 14.61 -14.08 36.42
N PHE A 411 15.91 -14.04 36.09
CA PHE A 411 16.86 -13.12 36.71
C PHE A 411 17.03 -11.91 35.79
N LEU A 412 16.73 -10.73 36.30
CA LEU A 412 16.77 -9.45 35.55
C LEU A 412 17.57 -8.41 36.35
N PRO A 413 18.17 -7.37 35.73
CA PRO A 413 18.89 -6.33 36.49
C PRO A 413 17.94 -5.58 37.42
N SER A 414 18.37 -5.19 38.62
CA SER A 414 17.58 -4.31 39.49
C SER A 414 17.31 -2.96 38.81
N ARG A 415 16.27 -2.20 39.23
CA ARG A 415 15.97 -0.88 38.62
C ARG A 415 17.18 0.06 38.55
N ALA A 416 18.05 0.02 39.56
CA ALA A 416 19.29 0.80 39.59
C ALA A 416 20.33 0.33 38.54
N GLN A 417 20.30 -0.94 38.15
CA GLN A 417 21.21 -1.57 37.18
C GLN A 417 20.66 -1.63 35.75
N LEU A 418 19.37 -1.35 35.53
CA LEU A 418 18.77 -1.30 34.18
C LEU A 418 19.59 -0.44 33.21
N ARG A 419 19.92 0.82 33.58
CA ARG A 419 20.71 1.71 32.71
C ARG A 419 22.15 1.22 32.51
N PRO A 420 22.93 0.87 33.56
CA PRO A 420 24.24 0.24 33.39
C PRO A 420 24.22 -0.98 32.45
N PHE A 421 23.27 -1.90 32.62
CA PHE A 421 23.11 -3.09 31.79
C PHE A 421 22.82 -2.75 30.33
N TRP A 422 21.70 -2.07 30.06
CA TRP A 422 21.24 -1.83 28.68
C TRP A 422 22.17 -0.91 27.89
N ASN A 423 22.76 0.10 28.54
CA ASN A 423 23.74 0.96 27.89
C ASN A 423 25.04 0.23 27.55
N SER A 424 25.44 -0.76 28.38
CA SER A 424 26.62 -1.60 28.10
C SER A 424 26.34 -2.60 26.97
N TYR A 425 25.17 -3.25 26.99
CA TYR A 425 24.80 -4.24 25.97
C TYR A 425 24.59 -3.59 24.59
N PHE A 426 23.81 -2.51 24.49
CA PHE A 426 23.66 -1.78 23.23
C PHE A 426 24.97 -1.11 22.76
N GLY A 427 25.79 -0.62 23.70
CA GLY A 427 27.14 -0.11 23.39
C GLY A 427 28.04 -1.19 22.79
N TYR A 428 28.00 -2.42 23.35
CA TYR A 428 28.70 -3.57 22.77
C TYR A 428 28.17 -3.88 21.36
N LEU A 429 26.85 -4.06 21.19
CA LEU A 429 26.24 -4.37 19.89
C LEU A 429 26.63 -3.32 18.84
N LYS A 430 26.56 -2.02 19.16
CA LYS A 430 26.97 -0.97 18.23
C LYS A 430 28.47 -0.98 17.94
N SER A 431 29.32 -1.32 18.93
CA SER A 431 30.77 -1.50 18.72
C SER A 431 31.11 -2.70 17.84
N ALA A 432 30.26 -3.74 17.83
CA ALA A 432 30.35 -4.88 16.91
C ALA A 432 29.81 -4.55 15.50
N GLY A 433 29.28 -3.36 15.28
CA GLY A 433 28.76 -2.92 13.99
C GLY A 433 27.31 -3.29 13.71
N VAL A 434 26.49 -3.56 14.75
CA VAL A 434 25.02 -3.69 14.62
C VAL A 434 24.39 -2.33 14.29
N ASP A 435 23.42 -2.31 13.39
CA ASP A 435 22.70 -1.08 12.99
C ASP A 435 21.30 -0.93 13.59
N PHE A 436 20.60 -2.04 13.83
CA PHE A 436 19.24 -2.08 14.38
C PHE A 436 19.00 -3.37 15.16
N VAL A 437 17.90 -3.44 15.92
CA VAL A 437 17.52 -4.64 16.69
C VAL A 437 16.07 -5.07 16.46
N LYS A 438 15.80 -6.38 16.43
CA LYS A 438 14.46 -6.94 16.68
C LYS A 438 14.37 -7.25 18.18
N ILE A 439 13.39 -6.66 18.88
CA ILE A 439 13.21 -6.88 20.32
C ILE A 439 11.92 -7.67 20.54
N ASP A 440 12.08 -8.90 21.03
CA ASP A 440 11.01 -9.85 21.31
C ASP A 440 10.67 -9.95 22.80
N ASN A 441 9.65 -10.75 23.11
CA ASN A 441 9.05 -10.96 24.42
C ASN A 441 8.65 -9.67 25.18
N GLN A 442 8.44 -8.53 24.49
CA GLN A 442 8.22 -7.23 25.15
C GLN A 442 7.00 -7.20 26.08
N ALA A 443 5.89 -7.80 25.68
CA ALA A 443 4.69 -7.94 26.50
C ALA A 443 4.81 -9.07 27.54
N GLY A 444 5.86 -9.89 27.49
CA GLY A 444 6.19 -10.90 28.51
C GLY A 444 6.47 -10.29 29.88
N LEU A 445 6.83 -9.00 29.96
CA LEU A 445 6.95 -8.27 31.23
C LEU A 445 5.62 -8.12 32.00
N ASP A 446 4.47 -8.35 31.36
CA ASP A 446 3.19 -8.44 32.09
C ASP A 446 3.06 -9.74 32.91
N GLN A 447 3.91 -10.75 32.66
CA GLN A 447 3.94 -11.99 33.45
C GLN A 447 4.67 -11.83 34.79
N LEU A 448 5.33 -10.70 35.06
CA LEU A 448 5.99 -10.45 36.34
C LEU A 448 4.94 -10.42 37.48
N LEU A 449 5.07 -11.32 38.46
CA LEU A 449 4.18 -11.42 39.62
C LEU A 449 4.81 -10.77 40.86
N ASN A 450 5.98 -11.25 41.25
CA ASN A 450 6.70 -10.75 42.42
C ASN A 450 8.22 -10.87 42.22
N CYS A 451 8.96 -9.89 42.73
CA CYS A 451 10.39 -10.01 42.97
C CYS A 451 10.60 -10.73 44.31
N GLU A 452 11.36 -11.83 44.30
CA GLU A 452 11.73 -12.57 45.52
C GLU A 452 12.96 -11.96 46.21
N SER A 453 13.80 -11.27 45.46
CA SER A 453 14.99 -10.58 46.00
C SER A 453 14.67 -9.25 46.68
N ASP A 454 13.51 -8.65 46.39
CA ASP A 454 13.04 -7.38 46.93
C ASP A 454 11.50 -7.32 46.87
N ALA A 455 10.83 -7.59 47.98
CA ALA A 455 9.36 -7.57 48.05
C ALA A 455 8.75 -6.18 47.82
N THR A 456 9.54 -5.10 47.96
CA THR A 456 9.09 -3.72 47.72
C THR A 456 9.14 -3.33 46.24
N GLU A 457 9.79 -4.14 45.40
CA GLU A 457 9.84 -3.92 43.97
C GLU A 457 8.47 -4.21 43.32
N ASP A 458 8.05 -3.33 42.39
CA ASP A 458 6.74 -3.39 41.75
C ASP A 458 6.86 -3.79 40.26
N PRO A 459 6.11 -4.81 39.79
CA PRO A 459 6.16 -5.27 38.40
C PRO A 459 5.90 -4.18 37.35
N SER A 460 4.94 -3.29 37.61
CA SER A 460 4.51 -2.25 36.67
C SER A 460 5.49 -1.08 36.65
N VAL A 461 5.97 -0.64 37.82
CA VAL A 461 7.04 0.38 37.92
C VAL A 461 8.33 -0.12 37.27
N TYR A 462 8.70 -1.39 37.49
CA TYR A 462 9.87 -2.01 36.86
C TYR A 462 9.76 -2.00 35.33
N LYS A 463 8.67 -2.56 34.80
CA LYS A 463 8.35 -2.62 33.36
C LYS A 463 8.34 -1.25 32.70
N ILE A 464 7.70 -0.25 33.31
CA ILE A 464 7.64 1.12 32.77
C ILE A 464 9.01 1.81 32.83
N THR A 465 9.80 1.58 33.88
CA THR A 465 11.19 2.09 33.96
C THR A 465 12.05 1.52 32.84
N LEU A 466 11.90 0.22 32.52
CA LEU A 466 12.60 -0.43 31.42
C LEU A 466 12.13 0.08 30.05
N LEU A 467 10.83 0.18 29.80
CA LEU A 467 10.29 0.71 28.54
C LEU A 467 10.69 2.18 28.28
N ASP A 468 10.63 3.04 29.30
CA ASP A 468 11.09 4.44 29.19
C ASP A 468 12.61 4.53 28.94
N LEU A 469 13.40 3.61 29.48
CA LEU A 469 14.84 3.53 29.26
C LEU A 469 15.19 3.05 27.84
N LEU A 470 14.45 2.08 27.29
CA LEU A 470 14.69 1.58 25.93
C LEU A 470 14.32 2.62 24.87
N ASP A 471 13.22 3.35 25.07
CA ASP A 471 12.83 4.49 24.22
C ASP A 471 13.91 5.60 24.19
N GLU A 472 14.74 5.73 25.23
CA GLU A 472 15.89 6.65 25.27
C GLU A 472 17.17 6.04 24.66
N LEU A 473 17.52 4.81 25.03
CA LEU A 473 18.80 4.20 24.66
C LEU A 473 18.86 3.70 23.20
N ILE A 474 17.73 3.28 22.61
CA ILE A 474 17.71 2.79 21.23
C ILE A 474 18.10 3.93 20.25
N PRO A 475 17.50 5.14 20.32
CA PRO A 475 17.98 6.29 19.54
C PRO A 475 19.43 6.68 19.80
N LEU A 476 19.95 6.49 21.02
CA LEU A 476 21.33 6.86 21.39
C LEU A 476 22.37 5.97 20.69
N HIS A 477 22.16 4.65 20.67
CA HIS A 477 23.12 3.68 20.11
C HIS A 477 22.88 3.42 18.61
N PHE A 478 21.62 3.32 18.19
CA PHE A 478 21.24 2.95 16.83
C PHE A 478 20.80 4.16 15.97
N GLY A 479 20.84 5.39 16.51
CA GLY A 479 20.47 6.62 15.79
C GLY A 479 21.34 6.98 14.57
N GLN A 480 22.50 6.34 14.40
CA GLN A 480 23.36 6.42 13.21
C GLN A 480 23.43 5.09 12.44
N GLY A 481 22.48 4.18 12.67
CA GLY A 481 22.34 2.92 11.94
C GLY A 481 21.49 3.10 10.68
N ASP A 482 20.45 2.27 10.54
CA ASP A 482 19.43 2.47 9.52
C ASP A 482 18.63 3.76 9.82
N PRO A 483 18.55 4.73 8.89
CA PRO A 483 17.86 6.00 9.11
C PRO A 483 16.34 5.85 9.31
N ASP A 484 15.75 4.77 8.77
CA ASP A 484 14.31 4.52 8.72
C ASP A 484 13.86 3.43 9.70
N ASN A 485 14.77 2.62 10.25
CA ASN A 485 14.44 1.52 11.19
C ASN A 485 15.51 1.27 12.27
N LYS A 486 15.34 1.82 13.46
CA LYS A 486 16.25 1.60 14.61
C LYS A 486 15.88 0.35 15.43
N VAL A 487 14.60 -0.03 15.42
CA VAL A 487 14.06 -1.15 16.20
C VAL A 487 12.77 -1.69 15.55
N ILE A 488 12.70 -3.02 15.43
CA ILE A 488 11.46 -3.76 15.19
C ILE A 488 10.93 -4.18 16.57
N HIS A 489 9.80 -3.62 16.99
CA HIS A 489 9.14 -4.04 18.23
C HIS A 489 8.26 -5.27 17.93
N SER A 490 8.59 -6.41 18.53
CA SER A 490 7.86 -7.66 18.34
C SER A 490 7.49 -8.31 19.68
N MET A 491 6.50 -9.21 19.65
CA MET A 491 5.82 -9.79 20.83
C MET A 491 5.40 -8.69 21.85
N ALA A 492 4.98 -7.54 21.34
CA ALA A 492 4.89 -6.28 22.08
C ALA A 492 3.44 -5.86 22.42
N HIS A 493 2.48 -6.78 22.33
CA HIS A 493 1.06 -6.50 22.53
C HIS A 493 0.72 -6.48 24.04
N SER A 494 1.24 -5.46 24.72
CA SER A 494 0.89 -5.09 26.10
C SER A 494 0.06 -3.80 26.09
N PRO A 495 -0.99 -3.66 26.94
CA PRO A 495 -1.67 -2.39 27.15
C PRO A 495 -0.73 -1.24 27.52
N HIS A 496 0.37 -1.50 28.24
CA HIS A 496 1.40 -0.50 28.58
C HIS A 496 2.22 0.00 27.37
N ILE A 497 2.11 -0.65 26.21
CA ILE A 497 2.75 -0.25 24.95
C ILE A 497 1.69 0.30 23.98
N TRP A 498 0.55 -0.38 23.87
CA TRP A 498 -0.51 -0.11 22.88
C TRP A 498 -1.65 0.79 23.35
N LEU A 499 -1.83 1.01 24.66
CA LEU A 499 -2.91 1.85 25.23
C LEU A 499 -2.38 2.91 26.21
N ARG A 500 -1.06 3.11 26.25
CA ARG A 500 -0.39 4.10 27.08
C ARG A 500 -0.79 5.54 26.72
N GLU A 501 -1.23 6.32 27.69
CA GLU A 501 -1.38 7.79 27.58
C GLU A 501 0.01 8.42 27.65
N TYR A 502 0.44 9.06 26.56
CA TYR A 502 1.55 10.00 26.58
C TYR A 502 0.98 11.38 26.94
N PRO A 503 1.57 12.14 27.88
CA PRO A 503 1.00 13.43 28.28
C PRO A 503 0.84 14.39 27.10
N LEU A 504 -0.39 14.82 26.85
CA LEU A 504 -0.65 15.99 26.02
C LEU A 504 0.03 17.18 26.70
N VAL A 505 0.89 17.89 25.97
CA VAL A 505 1.67 19.01 26.51
C VAL A 505 0.70 20.13 26.91
N GLU A 506 0.64 20.46 28.20
CA GLU A 506 -0.13 21.61 28.69
C GLU A 506 0.27 22.90 27.96
N GLU A 507 -0.71 23.67 27.49
CA GLU A 507 -0.49 24.88 26.71
C GLU A 507 0.22 25.97 27.53
N GLY A 508 1.55 25.99 27.45
CA GLY A 508 2.40 27.04 28.02
C GLY A 508 3.77 26.57 28.50
N CYS A 509 3.93 25.30 28.86
CA CYS A 509 5.17 24.83 29.49
C CYS A 509 6.29 24.62 28.46
N SER A 510 7.17 25.62 28.32
CA SER A 510 8.18 25.71 27.25
C SER A 510 9.50 24.97 27.56
N SER A 511 9.46 23.87 28.32
CA SER A 511 10.61 22.99 28.54
C SER A 511 10.87 22.13 27.32
N SER A 512 11.89 22.49 26.53
CA SER A 512 12.26 21.86 25.25
C SER A 512 12.96 20.49 25.41
N SER A 513 12.36 19.59 26.18
CA SER A 513 12.86 18.26 26.51
C SER A 513 11.72 17.25 26.47
N SER A 514 11.92 16.12 25.79
CA SER A 514 10.94 15.04 25.58
C SER A 514 9.64 15.36 24.82
N ARG A 515 9.63 16.40 23.96
CA ARG A 515 9.22 16.10 22.58
C ARG A 515 10.34 15.26 21.95
N VAL A 516 10.33 13.96 22.23
CA VAL A 516 11.08 13.00 21.42
C VAL A 516 10.50 13.13 20.01
N GLU A 517 11.35 13.37 19.01
CA GLU A 517 10.89 13.37 17.61
C GLU A 517 10.27 11.99 17.35
N ASN A 518 8.97 11.97 17.09
CA ASN A 518 8.14 10.77 17.24
C ASN A 518 8.33 9.83 16.03
N SER A 519 9.53 9.25 15.92
CA SER A 519 9.89 8.27 14.90
C SER A 519 8.94 7.09 15.01
N GLN A 520 8.15 6.87 13.97
CA GLN A 520 7.08 5.88 13.95
C GLN A 520 7.65 4.51 14.29
N LYS A 521 7.20 3.92 15.40
CA LYS A 521 7.71 2.63 15.87
C LYS A 521 7.25 1.54 14.89
N ILE A 522 8.20 0.78 14.35
CA ILE A 522 7.88 -0.43 13.58
C ILE A 522 7.46 -1.49 14.59
N MET A 523 6.26 -2.03 14.40
CA MET A 523 5.53 -2.82 15.39
C MET A 523 4.93 -4.06 14.74
N ARG A 524 5.35 -5.24 15.16
CA ARG A 524 4.88 -6.52 14.59
C ARG A 524 3.42 -6.75 14.92
N THR A 525 2.63 -7.05 13.89
CA THR A 525 1.16 -7.13 13.98
C THR A 525 0.58 -8.55 13.94
N SER A 526 1.42 -9.59 13.91
CA SER A 526 1.02 -10.99 14.05
C SER A 526 2.06 -11.83 14.80
N ASP A 527 1.65 -13.04 15.19
CA ASP A 527 2.55 -14.16 15.48
C ASP A 527 3.30 -14.60 14.21
N ASP A 528 4.30 -15.48 14.37
CA ASP A 528 5.24 -15.89 13.32
C ASP A 528 4.60 -16.37 12.00
N PHE A 529 5.24 -16.03 10.87
CA PHE A 529 4.84 -16.42 9.52
C PHE A 529 5.11 -17.92 9.20
N PHE A 530 4.20 -18.80 9.63
CA PHE A 530 4.22 -20.22 9.25
C PHE A 530 3.08 -20.56 8.27
N PRO A 531 3.26 -20.41 6.94
CA PRO A 531 2.21 -20.63 5.95
C PRO A 531 1.77 -22.11 5.84
N ASP A 532 2.67 -23.04 6.14
CA ASP A 532 2.44 -24.49 6.09
C ASP A 532 1.58 -25.04 7.25
N LEU A 533 1.20 -24.21 8.23
CA LEU A 533 0.30 -24.65 9.31
C LEU A 533 -1.10 -24.89 8.74
N SER A 534 -1.58 -26.13 8.84
CA SER A 534 -2.94 -26.49 8.41
C SER A 534 -4.02 -26.14 9.42
N GLU A 535 -3.70 -26.20 10.72
CA GLU A 535 -4.65 -26.04 11.82
C GLU A 535 -4.06 -25.19 12.97
N PRO A 536 -4.49 -23.92 13.14
CA PRO A 536 -5.30 -23.16 12.18
C PRO A 536 -4.53 -22.91 10.87
N ASP A 537 -5.27 -22.66 9.78
CA ASP A 537 -4.72 -22.25 8.49
C ASP A 537 -3.82 -21.01 8.63
N GLY A 538 -2.51 -21.23 8.62
CA GLY A 538 -1.51 -20.22 8.95
C GLY A 538 -1.43 -19.11 7.91
N HIS A 539 -1.50 -19.46 6.62
CA HIS A 539 -1.36 -18.50 5.53
C HIS A 539 -2.55 -17.51 5.51
N ARG A 540 -3.78 -17.99 5.71
CA ARG A 540 -4.99 -17.14 5.77
C ARG A 540 -5.09 -16.38 7.09
N TRP A 541 -4.84 -17.06 8.22
CA TRP A 541 -4.88 -16.44 9.56
C TRP A 541 -3.88 -15.28 9.68
N HIS A 542 -2.66 -15.46 9.18
CA HIS A 542 -1.62 -14.43 9.23
C HIS A 542 -2.00 -13.17 8.44
N ILE A 543 -2.61 -13.33 7.25
CA ILE A 543 -3.04 -12.22 6.39
C ILE A 543 -4.20 -11.46 7.04
N LEU A 544 -5.21 -12.19 7.54
CA LEU A 544 -6.35 -11.63 8.27
C LEU A 544 -5.90 -10.84 9.51
N SER A 545 -5.06 -11.45 10.35
CA SER A 545 -4.56 -10.84 11.59
C SER A 545 -3.84 -9.52 11.32
N ASN A 546 -2.95 -9.47 10.32
CA ASN A 546 -2.21 -8.26 9.99
C ASN A 546 -3.10 -7.16 9.40
N ALA A 547 -4.08 -7.48 8.55
CA ALA A 547 -5.00 -6.48 7.98
C ALA A 547 -5.85 -5.79 9.07
N PHE A 548 -6.31 -6.57 10.05
CA PHE A 548 -7.09 -6.06 11.19
C PHE A 548 -6.21 -5.34 12.22
N MET A 549 -5.04 -5.88 12.59
CA MET A 549 -4.13 -5.22 13.52
C MET A 549 -3.52 -3.92 12.97
N SER A 550 -3.42 -3.77 11.64
CA SER A 550 -3.02 -2.52 10.98
C SER A 550 -3.94 -1.35 11.31
N LEU A 551 -5.23 -1.59 11.54
CA LEU A 551 -6.21 -0.58 11.92
C LEU A 551 -5.84 0.06 13.28
N VAL A 552 -5.49 -0.78 14.26
CA VAL A 552 -5.07 -0.33 15.60
C VAL A 552 -3.66 0.27 15.57
N ALA A 553 -2.73 -0.36 14.85
CA ALA A 553 -1.33 0.06 14.77
C ALA A 553 -1.19 1.45 14.11
N GLN A 554 -1.83 1.67 12.96
CA GLN A 554 -1.86 2.99 12.33
C GLN A 554 -2.69 3.99 13.12
N GLY A 555 -3.76 3.54 13.77
CA GLY A 555 -4.48 4.34 14.77
C GLY A 555 -3.51 4.91 15.81
N ARG A 556 -2.54 4.12 16.29
CA ARG A 556 -1.46 4.53 17.21
C ARG A 556 -0.25 5.21 16.57
N GLY A 557 -0.24 5.41 15.25
CA GLY A 557 0.89 5.99 14.52
C GLY A 557 2.12 5.07 14.41
N PHE A 558 1.95 3.77 14.67
CA PHE A 558 2.97 2.74 14.46
C PHE A 558 3.00 2.31 12.98
N ILE A 559 4.14 1.79 12.52
CA ILE A 559 4.29 1.15 11.22
C ILE A 559 4.09 -0.37 11.40
N PRO A 560 3.07 -1.00 10.79
CA PRO A 560 2.83 -2.44 10.94
C PRO A 560 3.92 -3.29 10.28
N ASP A 561 4.67 -4.07 11.06
CA ASP A 561 5.52 -5.16 10.55
C ASP A 561 4.67 -6.43 10.38
N PHE A 562 4.53 -6.88 9.13
CA PHE A 562 3.82 -8.09 8.75
C PHE A 562 4.74 -9.32 8.74
N ASP A 563 5.88 -9.29 9.40
CA ASP A 563 6.87 -10.36 9.48
C ASP A 563 7.48 -10.76 8.12
N MET A 564 8.37 -11.77 8.12
CA MET A 564 9.12 -12.28 6.98
C MET A 564 8.23 -12.96 5.92
N THR A 565 8.74 -13.15 4.70
CA THR A 565 8.06 -13.90 3.65
C THR A 565 9.01 -14.81 2.88
N MET A 566 8.50 -15.91 2.33
CA MET A 566 9.27 -16.83 1.49
C MET A 566 8.94 -16.57 0.02
N SER A 567 9.94 -16.19 -0.78
CA SER A 567 9.74 -15.82 -2.19
C SER A 567 9.51 -17.02 -3.09
N GLY A 568 10.17 -18.15 -2.82
CA GLY A 568 9.99 -19.43 -3.53
C GLY A 568 8.82 -20.30 -3.04
N HIS A 569 8.01 -19.80 -2.12
CA HIS A 569 6.79 -20.48 -1.66
C HIS A 569 5.64 -20.28 -2.64
N GLU A 570 4.69 -21.22 -2.74
CA GLU A 570 3.53 -21.07 -3.64
C GLU A 570 2.74 -19.79 -3.29
N TRP A 571 2.40 -19.61 -2.02
CA TRP A 571 1.76 -18.41 -1.48
C TRP A 571 2.67 -17.16 -1.41
N GLY A 572 3.90 -17.23 -1.93
CA GLY A 572 4.88 -16.14 -1.87
C GLY A 572 4.38 -14.84 -2.51
N GLY A 573 3.69 -14.93 -3.65
CA GLY A 573 3.08 -13.77 -4.33
C GLY A 573 1.99 -13.10 -3.48
N TYR A 574 1.05 -13.91 -2.99
CA TYR A 574 -0.06 -13.53 -2.10
C TYR A 574 0.46 -12.76 -0.86
N HIS A 575 1.49 -13.31 -0.22
CA HIS A 575 2.07 -12.79 1.03
C HIS A 575 3.00 -11.60 0.85
N ALA A 576 3.82 -11.58 -0.21
CA ALA A 576 4.69 -10.44 -0.48
C ALA A 576 3.89 -9.23 -1.00
N CYS A 577 2.80 -9.46 -1.73
CA CYS A 577 1.87 -8.39 -2.14
C CYS A 577 1.22 -7.70 -0.93
N MET A 578 0.78 -8.46 0.08
CA MET A 578 0.27 -7.87 1.32
C MET A 578 1.36 -7.11 2.10
N ARG A 579 2.61 -7.60 2.12
CA ARG A 579 3.74 -6.88 2.72
C ARG A 579 4.08 -5.57 2.00
N ALA A 580 3.90 -5.50 0.68
CA ALA A 580 4.01 -4.25 -0.08
C ALA A 580 2.91 -3.22 0.27
N PHE A 581 1.81 -3.61 0.91
CA PHE A 581 0.83 -2.68 1.47
C PHE A 581 1.29 -2.03 2.79
N SER A 582 2.45 -2.39 3.37
CA SER A 582 3.03 -1.70 4.54
C SER A 582 4.28 -0.87 4.18
N SER A 583 4.58 0.14 5.00
CA SER A 583 5.84 0.89 4.98
C SER A 583 6.92 0.27 5.89
N ALA A 584 6.69 -0.89 6.49
CA ALA A 584 7.75 -1.69 7.13
C ALA A 584 8.74 -2.28 6.09
N PRO A 585 10.02 -2.52 6.44
CA PRO A 585 10.94 -3.23 5.56
C PRO A 585 10.50 -4.69 5.35
N ILE A 586 10.44 -5.15 4.09
CA ILE A 586 10.08 -6.54 3.77
C ILE A 586 11.31 -7.43 3.91
N TYR A 587 11.24 -8.45 4.78
CA TYR A 587 12.28 -9.46 4.95
C TYR A 587 11.92 -10.75 4.20
N LEU A 588 12.86 -11.27 3.41
CA LEU A 588 12.82 -12.65 2.91
C LEU A 588 13.34 -13.62 3.97
N THR A 589 12.80 -14.83 3.98
CA THR A 589 13.26 -15.96 4.82
C THR A 589 13.34 -17.23 3.95
N ASP A 590 13.87 -17.06 2.75
CA ASP A 590 14.06 -18.15 1.78
C ASP A 590 15.12 -19.15 2.27
N ARG A 591 14.82 -20.43 2.16
CA ARG A 591 15.83 -21.50 2.30
C ARG A 591 16.73 -21.52 1.07
N ARG A 592 17.93 -22.08 1.19
CA ARG A 592 18.96 -22.12 0.13
C ARG A 592 18.40 -22.64 -1.19
N GLY A 593 18.36 -21.78 -2.21
CA GLY A 593 17.87 -22.14 -3.55
C GLY A 593 16.35 -22.14 -3.72
N GLN A 594 15.58 -21.78 -2.69
CA GLN A 594 14.12 -21.58 -2.77
C GLN A 594 13.81 -20.09 -3.00
N HIS A 595 14.41 -19.52 -4.05
CA HIS A 595 14.38 -18.10 -4.37
C HIS A 595 13.59 -17.84 -5.66
N SER A 596 12.64 -16.91 -5.63
CA SER A 596 11.86 -16.51 -6.81
C SER A 596 12.29 -15.14 -7.33
N LEU A 597 13.27 -15.14 -8.24
CA LEU A 597 13.63 -13.93 -8.99
C LEU A 597 12.40 -13.29 -9.69
N PRO A 598 11.49 -14.02 -10.36
CA PRO A 598 10.31 -13.42 -10.98
C PRO A 598 9.39 -12.69 -10.01
N LEU A 599 9.32 -13.10 -8.74
CA LEU A 599 8.58 -12.39 -7.69
C LEU A 599 9.37 -11.18 -7.17
N VAL A 600 10.68 -11.31 -6.94
CA VAL A 600 11.52 -10.17 -6.51
C VAL A 600 11.54 -9.07 -7.58
N GLU A 601 11.57 -9.41 -8.86
CA GLU A 601 11.49 -8.43 -9.95
C GLU A 601 10.15 -7.70 -10.00
N GLN A 602 9.06 -8.38 -9.66
CA GLN A 602 7.72 -7.79 -9.53
C GLN A 602 7.63 -6.86 -8.32
N LEU A 603 8.26 -7.20 -7.20
CA LEU A 603 8.25 -6.41 -5.96
C LEU A 603 9.22 -5.21 -5.96
N ALA A 604 10.18 -5.15 -6.90
CA ALA A 604 11.28 -4.19 -6.83
C ALA A 604 11.65 -3.52 -8.16
N ALA A 605 11.71 -2.19 -8.16
CA ALA A 605 12.07 -1.36 -9.32
C ALA A 605 13.53 -0.89 -9.30
N PRO A 606 14.19 -0.74 -10.46
CA PRO A 606 15.53 -0.13 -10.55
C PRO A 606 15.56 1.34 -10.09
N LEU A 607 16.64 1.74 -9.45
CA LEU A 607 16.78 3.12 -8.94
C LEU A 607 17.24 4.09 -10.03
N LYS A 608 16.49 5.18 -10.24
CA LYS A 608 16.87 6.25 -11.19
C LYS A 608 18.27 6.83 -10.94
N ALA A 609 18.71 6.87 -9.68
CA ALA A 609 20.04 7.36 -9.30
C ALA A 609 21.16 6.30 -9.46
N ASN A 610 20.82 5.01 -9.45
CA ASN A 610 21.75 3.91 -9.75
C ASN A 610 20.97 2.68 -10.28
N PRO A 611 20.85 2.51 -11.62
CA PRO A 611 20.10 1.41 -12.19
C PRO A 611 20.61 -0.01 -11.87
N SER A 612 21.83 -0.17 -11.32
CA SER A 612 22.35 -1.47 -10.84
C SER A 612 21.89 -1.84 -9.43
N ARG A 613 21.03 -1.03 -8.81
CA ARG A 613 20.36 -1.30 -7.54
C ARG A 613 18.86 -1.24 -7.75
N ARG A 614 18.14 -2.16 -7.14
CA ARG A 614 16.67 -2.13 -7.06
C ARG A 614 16.25 -1.77 -5.64
N ALA A 615 15.04 -1.22 -5.52
CA ALA A 615 14.36 -1.03 -4.24
C ALA A 615 12.97 -1.64 -4.30
N VAL A 616 12.52 -2.15 -3.14
CA VAL A 616 11.15 -2.61 -2.92
C VAL A 616 10.20 -1.46 -3.17
N VAL A 617 9.11 -1.74 -3.88
CA VAL A 617 8.09 -0.75 -4.22
C VAL A 617 6.81 -1.08 -3.46
N GLN A 618 6.56 -0.29 -2.42
CA GLN A 618 5.64 -0.56 -1.31
C GLN A 618 4.96 0.73 -0.85
N ALA A 619 4.09 0.67 0.17
CA ALA A 619 3.54 1.87 0.80
C ALA A 619 4.66 2.81 1.28
N ARG A 620 4.52 4.10 0.97
CA ARG A 620 5.48 5.15 1.33
C ARG A 620 5.46 5.39 2.85
N ASP A 621 4.27 5.65 3.37
CA ASP A 621 3.99 6.01 4.76
C ASP A 621 2.77 5.16 5.22
N GLY A 622 2.75 4.72 6.49
CA GLY A 622 1.63 3.92 7.03
C GLY A 622 1.53 2.50 6.44
N ALA A 623 0.32 1.99 6.28
CA ALA A 623 0.01 0.70 5.67
C ALA A 623 -1.44 0.63 5.13
N GLY A 624 -1.83 -0.51 4.55
CA GLY A 624 -3.24 -0.82 4.30
C GLY A 624 -4.02 -1.11 5.59
N VAL A 625 -5.30 -0.75 5.61
CA VAL A 625 -6.27 -1.09 6.67
C VAL A 625 -7.44 -1.90 6.10
N VAL A 626 -7.98 -2.85 6.88
CA VAL A 626 -9.24 -3.51 6.53
C VAL A 626 -10.38 -2.49 6.42
N LEU A 627 -11.20 -2.60 5.37
CA LEU A 627 -12.33 -1.68 5.13
C LEU A 627 -13.55 -2.02 5.99
N SER A 628 -14.33 -1.00 6.37
CA SER A 628 -15.52 -1.13 7.24
C SER A 628 -16.57 -2.11 6.72
N SER A 629 -16.60 -2.36 5.41
CA SER A 629 -17.52 -3.29 4.75
C SER A 629 -17.25 -4.76 5.01
N CYS A 630 -16.05 -5.12 5.46
CA CYS A 630 -15.67 -6.48 5.83
C CYS A 630 -15.03 -6.59 7.25
N ALA A 631 -14.81 -5.47 7.93
CA ALA A 631 -14.23 -5.45 9.28
C ALA A 631 -15.23 -5.80 10.41
N LEU A 632 -16.53 -5.78 10.14
CA LEU A 632 -17.60 -5.88 11.13
C LEU A 632 -18.72 -6.83 10.71
N GLY A 633 -19.50 -7.30 11.67
CA GLY A 633 -20.78 -8.00 11.47
C GLY A 633 -20.68 -9.32 10.72
N GLN A 634 -21.77 -9.71 10.05
CA GLN A 634 -21.80 -10.92 9.22
C GLN A 634 -20.69 -10.94 8.15
N PRO A 635 -20.36 -9.84 7.44
CA PRO A 635 -19.23 -9.83 6.50
C PRO A 635 -17.90 -10.27 7.11
N ALA A 636 -17.60 -9.88 8.36
CA ALA A 636 -16.36 -10.29 9.05
C ALA A 636 -16.35 -11.77 9.45
N LEU A 637 -17.52 -12.32 9.82
CA LEU A 637 -17.69 -13.75 10.12
C LEU A 637 -17.62 -14.59 8.84
N ASP A 638 -18.10 -14.05 7.71
CA ASP A 638 -18.08 -14.70 6.41
C ASP A 638 -16.66 -14.82 5.84
N LEU A 639 -15.73 -13.90 6.16
CA LEU A 639 -14.36 -13.84 5.62
C LEU A 639 -13.61 -15.19 5.63
N SER A 640 -13.53 -15.83 6.81
CA SER A 640 -12.85 -17.13 6.97
C SER A 640 -13.80 -18.32 6.86
N SER A 641 -15.12 -18.09 6.93
CA SER A 641 -16.12 -19.15 6.95
C SER A 641 -16.16 -19.96 5.65
N ALA A 642 -16.03 -21.27 5.82
CA ALA A 642 -16.15 -22.26 4.76
C ALA A 642 -17.61 -22.64 4.41
N THR A 643 -18.62 -22.14 5.14
CA THR A 643 -20.04 -22.49 4.93
C THR A 643 -20.77 -21.56 3.95
N THR A 644 -20.08 -20.54 3.44
CA THR A 644 -20.60 -19.52 2.53
C THR A 644 -19.52 -19.14 1.52
N PRO A 645 -19.86 -18.92 0.23
CA PRO A 645 -18.90 -18.36 -0.73
C PRO A 645 -18.73 -16.84 -0.57
N TRP A 646 -19.57 -16.17 0.21
CA TRP A 646 -19.51 -14.71 0.37
C TRP A 646 -18.35 -14.26 1.25
N GLY A 647 -17.71 -13.14 0.90
CA GLY A 647 -16.70 -12.47 1.72
C GLY A 647 -15.29 -12.60 1.16
N LEU A 648 -14.67 -11.45 0.87
CA LEU A 648 -13.24 -11.30 0.56
C LEU A 648 -12.64 -10.25 1.50
N LEU A 649 -11.40 -10.45 1.95
CA LEU A 649 -10.71 -9.47 2.78
C LEU A 649 -10.32 -8.26 1.92
N LYS A 650 -10.95 -7.11 2.18
CA LYS A 650 -10.71 -5.85 1.47
C LYS A 650 -9.78 -4.97 2.30
N VAL A 651 -8.61 -4.63 1.78
CA VAL A 651 -7.63 -3.77 2.47
C VAL A 651 -7.39 -2.51 1.63
N GLY A 652 -7.77 -1.34 2.16
CA GLY A 652 -7.56 -0.05 1.52
C GLY A 652 -6.28 0.63 1.98
N LEU A 653 -5.56 1.25 1.04
CA LEU A 653 -4.32 2.00 1.26
C LEU A 653 -4.39 3.31 0.45
N ALA A 654 -4.58 4.44 1.14
CA ALA A 654 -4.59 5.74 0.49
C ALA A 654 -3.20 6.10 -0.08
N ALA A 655 -3.17 6.64 -1.30
CA ALA A 655 -1.95 7.12 -1.97
C ALA A 655 -2.12 8.61 -2.35
N PRO A 656 -2.24 9.53 -1.37
CA PRO A 656 -2.57 10.93 -1.62
C PRO A 656 -1.50 11.65 -2.46
N TYR A 657 -0.23 11.23 -2.36
CA TYR A 657 0.87 11.71 -3.20
C TYR A 657 0.73 11.34 -4.69
N ALA A 658 -0.18 10.41 -5.02
CA ALA A 658 -0.45 9.91 -6.37
C ALA A 658 -1.89 10.23 -6.86
N GLY A 659 -2.67 11.03 -6.10
CA GLY A 659 -4.05 11.36 -6.46
C GLY A 659 -5.01 10.16 -6.47
N GLY A 660 -4.78 9.19 -5.57
CA GLY A 660 -5.49 7.91 -5.64
C GLY A 660 -5.38 7.06 -4.38
N ALA A 661 -5.76 5.80 -4.52
CA ALA A 661 -5.66 4.77 -3.49
C ALA A 661 -5.46 3.39 -4.13
N LEU A 662 -5.15 2.40 -3.30
CA LEU A 662 -5.09 1.00 -3.65
C LEU A 662 -6.12 0.25 -2.79
N VAL A 663 -6.79 -0.73 -3.37
CA VAL A 663 -7.61 -1.71 -2.62
C VAL A 663 -7.17 -3.09 -3.06
N GLY A 664 -6.64 -3.88 -2.14
CA GLY A 664 -6.39 -5.29 -2.38
C GLY A 664 -7.57 -6.15 -1.89
N LEU A 665 -7.82 -7.24 -2.59
CA LEU A 665 -8.82 -8.26 -2.28
C LEU A 665 -8.10 -9.59 -2.07
N TRP A 666 -8.33 -10.27 -0.94
CA TRP A 666 -7.68 -11.54 -0.59
C TRP A 666 -8.69 -12.61 -0.15
N ASN A 667 -8.54 -13.83 -0.66
CA ASN A 667 -9.37 -14.98 -0.35
C ASN A 667 -8.89 -15.74 0.90
N VAL A 668 -9.34 -15.27 2.06
CA VAL A 668 -9.01 -15.83 3.38
C VAL A 668 -9.98 -16.92 3.87
N LYS A 669 -10.77 -17.55 2.98
CA LYS A 669 -11.69 -18.65 3.32
C LYS A 669 -10.97 -19.97 3.61
N GLN A 670 -11.28 -20.58 4.75
CA GLN A 670 -10.78 -21.92 5.09
C GLN A 670 -11.32 -22.98 4.12
N LYS A 671 -10.51 -24.01 3.83
CA LYS A 671 -10.91 -25.13 2.98
C LYS A 671 -11.75 -26.13 3.79
N GLN A 672 -12.93 -26.50 3.30
CA GLN A 672 -13.81 -27.41 4.03
C GLN A 672 -13.42 -28.88 3.84
N GLY A 673 -12.68 -29.43 4.81
CA GLY A 673 -12.35 -30.85 4.89
C GLY A 673 -11.18 -31.32 3.99
N SER A 674 -10.82 -32.59 4.16
CA SER A 674 -9.67 -33.25 3.51
C SER A 674 -10.06 -34.26 2.41
N SER A 675 -11.36 -34.42 2.14
CA SER A 675 -11.89 -35.27 1.06
C SER A 675 -11.75 -34.63 -0.31
N GLU A 676 -11.75 -35.45 -1.37
CA GLU A 676 -11.73 -34.96 -2.76
C GLU A 676 -13.03 -34.20 -3.13
N ASP A 677 -14.15 -34.49 -2.45
CA ASP A 677 -15.44 -33.77 -2.54
C ASP A 677 -15.45 -32.39 -1.84
N ALA A 678 -14.29 -31.78 -1.60
CA ALA A 678 -14.21 -30.50 -0.88
C ALA A 678 -14.98 -29.37 -1.61
N LEU A 679 -15.82 -28.66 -0.85
CA LEU A 679 -16.53 -27.46 -1.35
C LEU A 679 -15.54 -26.46 -1.97
N SER A 680 -15.96 -25.85 -3.08
CA SER A 680 -15.10 -24.97 -3.86
C SER A 680 -14.51 -23.86 -3.00
N THR A 681 -13.20 -23.66 -3.09
CA THR A 681 -12.51 -22.56 -2.39
C THR A 681 -12.76 -21.19 -3.03
N LYS A 682 -13.77 -21.07 -3.90
CA LYS A 682 -14.19 -19.81 -4.52
C LYS A 682 -14.88 -18.90 -3.52
N ALA A 683 -14.35 -17.70 -3.37
CA ALA A 683 -14.91 -16.60 -2.61
C ALA A 683 -15.41 -15.50 -3.56
N VAL A 684 -16.54 -14.88 -3.22
CA VAL A 684 -17.17 -13.80 -3.99
C VAL A 684 -17.47 -12.60 -3.09
N ASP A 685 -17.16 -11.41 -3.59
CA ASP A 685 -17.51 -10.16 -2.92
C ASP A 685 -17.62 -9.01 -3.95
N ILE A 686 -18.18 -7.89 -3.48
CA ILE A 686 -18.48 -6.70 -4.25
C ILE A 686 -17.65 -5.55 -3.69
N LEU A 687 -16.83 -4.92 -4.53
CA LEU A 687 -16.27 -3.60 -4.23
C LEU A 687 -17.34 -2.56 -4.56
N THR A 688 -17.78 -1.81 -3.56
CA THR A 688 -18.85 -0.81 -3.66
C THR A 688 -18.29 0.61 -3.78
N ALA A 689 -19.12 1.58 -4.19
CA ALA A 689 -18.70 2.99 -4.18
C ALA A 689 -18.30 3.48 -2.77
N ARG A 690 -18.93 2.98 -1.71
CA ARG A 690 -18.51 3.25 -0.33
C ARG A 690 -17.07 2.78 -0.08
N ASP A 691 -16.69 1.59 -0.55
CA ASP A 691 -15.32 1.07 -0.41
C ASP A 691 -14.30 1.95 -1.14
N ILE A 692 -14.65 2.40 -2.36
CA ILE A 692 -13.83 3.33 -3.16
C ILE A 692 -13.65 4.66 -2.40
N ALA A 693 -14.73 5.22 -1.83
CA ALA A 693 -14.70 6.47 -1.09
C ALA A 693 -13.91 6.35 0.23
N GLU A 694 -14.13 5.28 0.99
CA GLU A 694 -13.42 4.99 2.24
C GLU A 694 -11.92 4.83 2.00
N ALA A 695 -11.51 4.04 1.00
CA ALA A 695 -10.10 3.88 0.64
C ALA A 695 -9.44 5.23 0.24
N MET A 696 -10.14 6.06 -0.54
CA MET A 696 -9.64 7.38 -0.98
C MET A 696 -9.53 8.41 0.16
N LEU A 697 -10.39 8.35 1.18
CA LEU A 697 -10.47 9.33 2.27
C LEU A 697 -9.76 8.88 3.57
N SER A 698 -9.50 7.58 3.73
CA SER A 698 -9.05 6.90 4.96
C SER A 698 -7.94 7.56 5.80
N LEU A 699 -7.04 8.33 5.18
CA LEU A 699 -5.90 8.99 5.85
C LEU A 699 -5.87 10.53 5.67
N SER A 700 -6.94 11.16 5.16
CA SER A 700 -6.99 12.61 4.94
C SER A 700 -7.63 13.36 6.12
N LEU A 701 -6.78 13.86 7.03
CA LEU A 701 -7.22 14.66 8.19
C LEU A 701 -7.69 16.06 7.77
N ASP A 702 -6.96 16.69 6.83
CA ASP A 702 -7.48 17.79 6.02
C ASP A 702 -8.50 17.21 5.03
N ASP A 703 -9.74 17.70 5.01
CA ASP A 703 -10.82 17.24 4.13
C ASP A 703 -10.62 17.64 2.63
N GLN A 704 -9.38 17.80 2.16
CA GLN A 704 -9.04 18.17 0.78
C GLN A 704 -7.73 17.48 0.31
N PRO A 705 -7.71 16.77 -0.83
CA PRO A 705 -6.46 16.49 -1.51
C PRO A 705 -5.84 17.84 -1.96
N LYS A 706 -4.60 18.09 -1.56
CA LYS A 706 -3.86 19.31 -1.92
C LYS A 706 -3.35 19.23 -3.37
N LEU A 707 -4.29 19.29 -4.33
CA LEU A 707 -3.97 19.61 -5.72
C LEU A 707 -3.19 20.93 -5.77
N SER A 708 -2.29 21.05 -6.75
CA SER A 708 -1.29 22.13 -6.82
C SER A 708 -1.91 23.52 -6.73
N THR A 709 -1.30 24.39 -5.91
CA THR A 709 -1.82 25.68 -5.44
C THR A 709 -1.92 26.77 -6.52
N LYS A 710 -2.84 26.61 -7.48
CA LYS A 710 -3.18 27.65 -8.48
C LYS A 710 -4.67 27.94 -8.71
N GLN A 711 -5.60 27.14 -8.19
CA GLN A 711 -7.04 27.48 -8.19
C GLN A 711 -7.64 27.24 -6.81
N ALA A 712 -7.80 28.31 -6.03
CA ALA A 712 -8.70 28.34 -4.89
C ALA A 712 -10.08 28.76 -5.39
N MET A 713 -10.95 27.79 -5.64
CA MET A 713 -12.35 28.01 -6.05
C MET A 713 -13.33 27.76 -4.90
N SER A 714 -14.59 28.11 -5.14
CA SER A 714 -15.73 28.11 -4.22
C SER A 714 -15.98 26.77 -3.49
N PRO A 715 -16.65 26.79 -2.34
CA PRO A 715 -17.05 25.59 -1.59
C PRO A 715 -18.27 24.90 -2.23
N GLU A 716 -18.19 24.61 -3.53
CA GLU A 716 -19.19 23.85 -4.28
C GLU A 716 -18.88 22.34 -4.22
N ARG A 717 -19.85 21.51 -4.58
CA ARG A 717 -19.73 20.05 -4.55
C ARG A 717 -18.60 19.59 -5.47
N LYS A 718 -17.53 19.05 -4.89
CA LYS A 718 -16.44 18.41 -5.63
C LYS A 718 -16.84 16.97 -5.96
N THR A 719 -17.48 16.80 -7.12
CA THR A 719 -17.46 15.52 -7.81
C THR A 719 -16.04 15.27 -8.37
N SER A 720 -15.74 14.02 -8.72
CA SER A 720 -14.48 13.67 -9.40
C SER A 720 -14.74 12.51 -10.35
N ASN A 721 -14.11 12.54 -11.52
CA ASN A 721 -14.11 11.39 -12.40
C ASN A 721 -12.97 10.44 -11.96
N LEU A 722 -13.27 9.16 -11.74
CA LEU A 722 -12.30 8.16 -11.27
C LEU A 722 -12.13 7.02 -12.28
N ALA A 723 -10.92 6.47 -12.34
CA ALA A 723 -10.67 5.15 -12.94
C ALA A 723 -10.30 4.14 -11.83
N VAL A 724 -10.83 2.93 -11.95
CA VAL A 724 -10.59 1.80 -11.04
C VAL A 724 -10.02 0.64 -11.86
N VAL A 725 -8.77 0.24 -11.59
CA VAL A 725 -7.94 -0.55 -12.50
C VAL A 725 -7.38 -1.80 -11.82
N CYS A 726 -7.67 -3.00 -12.33
CA CYS A 726 -7.12 -4.25 -11.81
C CYS A 726 -5.68 -4.46 -12.30
N LEU A 727 -4.73 -4.54 -11.38
CA LEU A 727 -3.30 -4.70 -11.63
C LEU A 727 -2.89 -6.17 -11.51
N ARG A 728 -3.15 -6.94 -12.56
CA ARG A 728 -2.78 -8.37 -12.64
C ARG A 728 -2.02 -8.65 -13.93
N LYS A 729 -0.98 -9.47 -13.85
CA LYS A 729 -0.21 -9.92 -15.01
C LYS A 729 -0.95 -11.07 -15.70
N SER A 730 -1.28 -10.92 -16.98
CA SER A 730 -1.80 -12.04 -17.78
C SER A 730 -0.74 -13.14 -17.87
N GLN A 731 -1.15 -14.40 -17.77
CA GLN A 731 -0.25 -15.55 -17.95
C GLN A 731 0.06 -15.82 -19.43
N ASP A 732 -0.85 -15.44 -20.34
CA ASP A 732 -0.83 -15.87 -21.75
C ASP A 732 -0.04 -14.97 -22.71
N SER A 733 0.49 -13.82 -22.25
CA SER A 733 1.36 -13.00 -23.10
C SER A 733 2.52 -12.37 -22.34
N ALA A 734 3.71 -12.38 -22.97
CA ALA A 734 4.91 -11.75 -22.44
C ALA A 734 5.02 -10.24 -22.76
N HIS A 735 4.04 -9.67 -23.47
CA HIS A 735 4.23 -8.42 -24.24
C HIS A 735 3.08 -7.39 -24.20
N ASP A 736 1.95 -7.66 -23.51
CA ASP A 736 0.86 -6.68 -23.33
C ASP A 736 0.74 -6.17 -21.87
N PRO A 737 0.08 -5.02 -21.61
CA PRO A 737 0.23 -4.27 -20.35
C PRO A 737 -0.50 -4.88 -19.15
N ALA A 738 -0.05 -4.49 -17.95
CA ALA A 738 -0.50 -5.01 -16.65
C ALA A 738 -1.87 -4.49 -16.17
N ILE A 739 -2.85 -4.37 -17.08
CA ILE A 739 -4.24 -3.98 -16.79
C ILE A 739 -5.16 -5.13 -17.20
N HIS A 740 -5.80 -5.76 -16.22
CA HIS A 740 -6.74 -6.88 -16.46
C HIS A 740 -8.18 -6.41 -16.66
N ARG A 741 -8.59 -5.35 -15.96
CA ARG A 741 -9.95 -4.77 -16.01
C ARG A 741 -9.89 -3.29 -15.63
N LEU A 742 -10.81 -2.50 -16.20
CA LEU A 742 -10.95 -1.06 -16.00
C LEU A 742 -12.43 -0.73 -15.81
N GLU A 743 -12.76 -0.01 -14.73
CA GLU A 743 -14.07 0.63 -14.53
C GLU A 743 -13.88 2.15 -14.50
N LEU A 744 -14.86 2.89 -15.03
CA LEU A 744 -14.88 4.36 -15.05
C LEU A 744 -16.08 4.87 -14.25
N LEU A 745 -15.83 5.82 -13.34
CA LEU A 745 -16.85 6.40 -12.47
C LEU A 745 -16.91 7.91 -12.71
N SER A 746 -17.93 8.38 -13.43
CA SER A 746 -18.20 9.80 -13.60
C SER A 746 -18.87 10.42 -12.37
N ASP A 747 -18.64 11.72 -12.17
CA ASP A 747 -19.30 12.57 -11.16
C ASP A 747 -19.35 12.00 -9.73
N PHE A 748 -18.26 11.38 -9.29
CA PHE A 748 -18.19 10.66 -8.02
C PHE A 748 -18.09 11.64 -6.82
N GLU A 749 -19.20 11.88 -6.12
CA GLU A 749 -19.25 12.69 -4.89
C GLU A 749 -18.76 11.85 -3.69
N MET A 750 -17.43 11.77 -3.49
CA MET A 750 -16.79 10.87 -2.50
C MET A 750 -17.42 10.92 -1.10
N LYS A 751 -17.72 12.11 -0.58
CA LYS A 751 -18.34 12.24 0.76
C LYS A 751 -19.74 11.64 0.82
N ALA A 752 -20.57 11.90 -0.19
CA ALA A 752 -21.92 11.35 -0.24
C ALA A 752 -21.89 9.82 -0.32
N GLU A 753 -20.98 9.25 -1.11
CA GLU A 753 -20.78 7.78 -1.24
C GLU A 753 -20.26 7.13 0.04
N MET A 754 -19.38 7.82 0.78
CA MET A 754 -18.88 7.38 2.09
C MET A 754 -20.00 7.29 3.14
N ASP A 755 -20.97 8.20 3.11
CA ASP A 755 -22.11 8.21 4.03
C ASP A 755 -23.21 7.18 3.67
N VAL A 756 -23.13 6.52 2.50
CA VAL A 756 -24.12 5.52 2.10
C VAL A 756 -24.03 4.27 3.00
N PRO A 757 -25.16 3.76 3.54
CA PRO A 757 -25.19 2.48 4.26
C PRO A 757 -24.75 1.34 3.33
N LEU A 758 -23.95 0.40 3.83
CA LEU A 758 -23.31 -0.64 2.99
C LEU A 758 -24.30 -1.38 2.06
N ARG A 759 -25.46 -1.80 2.58
CA ARG A 759 -26.52 -2.50 1.82
C ARG A 759 -27.21 -1.64 0.74
N SER A 760 -26.99 -0.33 0.75
CA SER A 760 -27.49 0.65 -0.22
C SER A 760 -26.39 1.23 -1.13
N SER A 761 -25.12 0.87 -0.93
CA SER A 761 -24.03 1.38 -1.77
C SER A 761 -23.98 0.66 -3.10
N ARG A 762 -23.78 1.40 -4.20
CA ARG A 762 -23.76 0.84 -5.55
C ARG A 762 -22.57 -0.12 -5.74
N PRO A 763 -22.76 -1.27 -6.42
CA PRO A 763 -21.64 -2.09 -6.86
C PRO A 763 -20.75 -1.31 -7.86
N VAL A 764 -19.45 -1.59 -7.85
CA VAL A 764 -18.46 -1.08 -8.81
C VAL A 764 -17.66 -2.23 -9.41
N VAL A 765 -17.09 -3.10 -8.58
CA VAL A 765 -16.41 -4.32 -9.05
C VAL A 765 -17.07 -5.55 -8.44
N GLU A 766 -17.55 -6.42 -9.31
CA GLU A 766 -17.88 -7.80 -9.00
C GLU A 766 -16.58 -8.64 -9.06
N SER A 767 -16.17 -9.27 -7.95
CA SER A 767 -14.94 -10.07 -7.86
C SER A 767 -15.21 -11.49 -7.37
N VAL A 768 -14.64 -12.49 -8.06
CA VAL A 768 -14.71 -13.91 -7.71
C VAL A 768 -13.30 -14.48 -7.77
N LEU A 769 -12.73 -14.77 -6.60
CA LEU A 769 -11.39 -15.32 -6.45
C LEU A 769 -11.49 -16.80 -6.09
N ASP A 770 -10.64 -17.66 -6.64
CA ASP A 770 -10.50 -19.04 -6.16
C ASP A 770 -9.49 -19.12 -5.00
N GLY A 771 -9.38 -20.28 -4.35
CA GLY A 771 -8.41 -20.47 -3.26
C GLY A 771 -7.08 -21.04 -3.72
N THR A 772 -6.57 -20.61 -4.88
CA THR A 772 -5.21 -20.95 -5.35
C THR A 772 -4.22 -19.80 -5.06
N PRO A 773 -2.90 -20.04 -5.05
CA PRO A 773 -1.91 -18.99 -4.81
C PRO A 773 -1.94 -17.86 -5.85
N GLU A 774 -2.16 -18.18 -7.13
CA GLU A 774 -2.21 -17.22 -8.24
C GLU A 774 -3.59 -16.59 -8.45
N GLY A 775 -4.67 -17.26 -8.03
CA GLY A 775 -6.08 -16.85 -8.20
C GLY A 775 -6.74 -16.23 -6.96
N GLY A 776 -6.13 -16.38 -5.78
CA GLY A 776 -6.72 -15.96 -4.50
C GLY A 776 -6.53 -14.50 -4.11
N TYR A 777 -5.91 -13.65 -4.95
CA TYR A 777 -5.79 -12.23 -4.65
C TYR A 777 -5.82 -11.34 -5.91
N GLU A 778 -6.31 -10.11 -5.73
CA GLU A 778 -6.26 -9.03 -6.72
C GLU A 778 -5.84 -7.72 -6.06
N VAL A 779 -5.21 -6.83 -6.83
CA VAL A 779 -4.95 -5.44 -6.41
C VAL A 779 -5.56 -4.48 -7.40
N TRP A 780 -6.46 -3.64 -6.90
CA TRP A 780 -7.14 -2.60 -7.63
C TRP A 780 -6.53 -1.24 -7.31
N ARG A 781 -6.29 -0.43 -8.33
CA ARG A 781 -5.83 0.96 -8.18
C ARG A 781 -6.96 1.91 -8.53
N ILE A 782 -7.23 2.83 -7.62
CA ILE A 782 -8.16 3.96 -7.78
C ILE A 782 -7.31 5.19 -8.12
N ALA A 783 -7.68 5.94 -9.15
CA ALA A 783 -7.02 7.20 -9.50
C ALA A 783 -8.05 8.24 -9.96
N THR A 784 -7.87 9.50 -9.56
CA THR A 784 -8.59 10.62 -10.19
C THR A 784 -8.16 10.75 -11.65
N LEU A 785 -9.13 10.83 -12.55
CA LEU A 785 -8.91 11.34 -13.89
C LEU A 785 -8.65 12.85 -13.81
N PHE A 786 -7.69 13.33 -14.58
CA PHE A 786 -7.52 14.77 -14.83
C PHE A 786 -8.66 15.24 -15.74
N ASP A 787 -9.02 16.52 -15.64
CA ASP A 787 -10.26 17.08 -16.21
C ASP A 787 -10.48 16.68 -17.68
N LEU A 788 -11.37 15.71 -17.88
CA LEU A 788 -11.93 15.38 -19.19
C LEU A 788 -12.77 16.58 -19.66
N PRO A 789 -12.53 17.09 -20.89
CA PRO A 789 -13.41 18.08 -21.50
C PRO A 789 -14.89 17.68 -21.41
N VAL A 790 -15.74 18.60 -20.99
CA VAL A 790 -17.19 18.39 -20.75
C VAL A 790 -17.91 17.88 -22.01
N GLU A 791 -17.36 18.16 -23.19
CA GLU A 791 -17.81 17.69 -24.50
C GLU A 791 -16.94 16.52 -25.02
N THR A 792 -16.83 15.44 -24.24
CA THR A 792 -16.17 14.19 -24.69
C THR A 792 -17.17 13.35 -25.49
N PRO A 793 -16.92 13.03 -26.78
CA PRO A 793 -17.83 12.20 -27.58
C PRO A 793 -17.91 10.75 -27.12
N GLU A 794 -19.02 10.06 -27.42
CA GLU A 794 -19.20 8.63 -27.13
C GLU A 794 -18.12 7.74 -27.79
N ASP A 795 -17.56 8.18 -28.92
CA ASP A 795 -16.52 7.48 -29.69
C ASP A 795 -15.08 7.62 -29.12
N CYS A 796 -14.92 8.21 -27.93
CA CYS A 796 -13.62 8.57 -27.38
C CYS A 796 -12.80 7.36 -26.87
N VAL A 797 -11.66 7.07 -27.52
CA VAL A 797 -10.69 6.07 -27.02
C VAL A 797 -9.86 6.62 -25.86
N ILE A 798 -10.21 6.21 -24.63
CA ILE A 798 -9.46 6.56 -23.40
C ILE A 798 -8.24 5.64 -23.24
N GLN A 799 -7.04 6.20 -23.31
CA GLN A 799 -5.79 5.47 -23.00
C GLN A 799 -5.43 5.62 -21.51
N VAL A 800 -5.27 4.48 -20.80
CA VAL A 800 -4.95 4.44 -19.36
C VAL A 800 -3.50 3.98 -19.13
N ALA A 801 -2.62 4.92 -18.78
CA ALA A 801 -1.22 4.65 -18.47
C ALA A 801 -1.01 4.17 -17.01
N SER A 802 -1.25 2.88 -16.74
CA SER A 802 -0.96 2.31 -15.43
C SER A 802 0.53 1.93 -15.29
N LEU A 803 1.30 2.79 -14.59
CA LEU A 803 2.59 2.42 -14.00
C LEU A 803 2.30 1.90 -12.58
N GLY A 804 2.48 0.59 -12.39
CA GLY A 804 1.82 -0.21 -11.35
C GLY A 804 2.75 -0.83 -10.31
N LEU A 805 2.15 -1.54 -9.34
CA LEU A 805 2.93 -2.19 -8.27
C LEU A 805 3.79 -3.33 -8.79
N LEU A 806 3.29 -4.09 -9.77
CA LEU A 806 3.95 -5.26 -10.35
C LEU A 806 4.62 -4.94 -11.70
N ASN A 807 4.84 -3.65 -11.99
CA ASN A 807 5.89 -3.16 -12.91
C ASN A 807 6.01 -1.62 -12.84
N GLN A 808 6.71 -1.16 -11.80
CA GLN A 808 7.23 0.21 -11.61
C GLN A 808 6.16 1.31 -11.43
N PHE A 809 6.21 2.01 -10.29
CA PHE A 809 5.09 2.75 -9.66
C PHE A 809 4.69 4.11 -10.26
N VAL A 810 3.45 4.53 -9.94
CA VAL A 810 2.86 5.89 -10.02
C VAL A 810 2.87 6.56 -11.40
N GLY A 811 1.93 6.14 -12.25
CA GLY A 811 1.46 6.94 -13.39
C GLY A 811 0.37 7.93 -12.98
N LEU A 812 0.27 9.06 -13.69
CA LEU A 812 -1.00 9.79 -13.81
C LEU A 812 -1.95 8.95 -14.68
N CYS A 813 -3.25 8.98 -14.41
CA CYS A 813 -4.23 8.57 -15.42
C CYS A 813 -4.35 9.69 -16.47
N GLY A 814 -3.37 9.76 -17.37
CA GLY A 814 -3.29 10.76 -18.43
C GLY A 814 -4.21 10.41 -19.58
N VAL A 815 -5.51 10.72 -19.44
CA VAL A 815 -6.49 10.46 -20.50
C VAL A 815 -6.20 11.32 -21.73
N THR A 816 -5.84 10.68 -22.83
CA THR A 816 -5.88 11.29 -24.17
C THR A 816 -7.23 11.00 -24.82
N ILE A 817 -7.86 12.02 -25.40
CA ILE A 817 -9.00 11.85 -26.31
C ILE A 817 -8.46 11.70 -27.73
N SER A 818 -8.83 10.63 -28.43
CA SER A 818 -8.74 10.55 -29.89
C SER A 818 -10.14 10.36 -30.48
N SER A 819 -10.60 11.33 -31.25
CA SER A 819 -11.80 11.21 -32.09
C SER A 819 -11.50 10.41 -33.35
N GLY A 820 -12.44 9.57 -33.79
CA GLY A 820 -12.24 8.62 -34.90
C GLY A 820 -12.20 9.19 -36.31
N ASP A 821 -12.01 10.51 -36.50
CA ASP A 821 -12.12 11.19 -37.81
C ASP A 821 -10.97 12.20 -38.06
N ASP A 822 -9.73 11.79 -37.77
CA ASP A 822 -8.54 12.63 -37.99
C ASP A 822 -8.04 12.58 -39.45
N THR A 823 -8.81 13.21 -40.35
CA THR A 823 -8.42 13.42 -41.76
C THR A 823 -8.24 14.89 -42.14
N ARG A 824 -7.96 15.77 -41.15
CA ARG A 824 -7.63 17.19 -41.38
C ARG A 824 -6.44 17.68 -40.57
N GLY A 825 -5.25 17.39 -41.10
CA GLY A 825 -3.99 17.90 -40.55
C GLY A 825 -3.90 19.43 -40.56
N THR A 826 -4.03 20.04 -39.39
CA THR A 826 -3.54 21.40 -39.10
C THR A 826 -2.80 21.40 -37.77
N SER A 827 -1.59 21.96 -37.76
CA SER A 827 -0.69 21.93 -36.60
C SER A 827 -1.20 22.80 -35.44
N ILE A 828 -1.61 22.17 -34.33
CA ILE A 828 -1.87 22.88 -33.08
C ILE A 828 -0.53 23.24 -32.42
N SER A 829 0.00 24.41 -32.77
CA SER A 829 1.08 25.04 -32.01
C SER A 829 0.62 25.37 -30.59
N ARG A 830 1.45 25.07 -29.59
CA ARG A 830 1.22 25.52 -28.20
C ARG A 830 1.31 27.04 -28.11
N HIS A 831 0.19 27.73 -28.30
CA HIS A 831 0.10 29.14 -27.96
C HIS A 831 -0.10 29.32 -26.45
N LEU A 832 0.94 29.85 -25.81
CA LEU A 832 0.81 30.52 -24.52
C LEU A 832 -0.22 31.66 -24.65
N PRO A 833 -0.99 31.99 -23.59
CA PRO A 833 -1.83 33.17 -23.61
C PRO A 833 -0.96 34.42 -23.77
N ALA A 834 -1.12 35.11 -24.90
CA ALA A 834 -0.63 36.46 -25.08
C ALA A 834 -1.53 37.42 -24.28
N ALA A 835 -0.95 38.46 -23.69
CA ALA A 835 -1.69 39.51 -23.03
C ALA A 835 -2.06 40.62 -24.04
N ASP A 836 -3.28 41.14 -23.93
CA ASP A 836 -3.60 42.48 -24.45
C ASP A 836 -3.06 43.54 -23.48
N GLU A 837 -2.44 44.59 -24.02
CA GLU A 837 -2.03 45.76 -23.24
C GLU A 837 -3.14 46.82 -23.23
N HIS A 838 -3.48 47.33 -22.05
CA HIS A 838 -3.35 48.76 -21.67
C HIS A 838 -4.21 49.13 -20.44
N GLN A 839 -3.57 49.35 -19.28
CA GLN A 839 -3.54 50.66 -18.60
C GLN A 839 -2.73 50.63 -17.27
N GLU A 840 -1.55 51.26 -17.33
CA GLU A 840 -0.80 51.98 -16.28
C GLU A 840 -0.68 51.50 -14.80
N SER A 841 0.59 51.24 -14.39
CA SER A 841 1.22 51.75 -13.14
C SER A 841 1.02 51.01 -11.78
N PRO A 842 2.00 51.00 -10.83
CA PRO A 842 3.45 50.78 -11.01
C PRO A 842 4.19 49.92 -9.94
N ALA A 843 5.33 49.35 -10.35
CA ALA A 843 6.60 49.18 -9.60
C ALA A 843 6.74 48.25 -8.36
N ARG A 844 7.43 47.10 -8.56
CA ARG A 844 8.55 46.50 -7.75
C ARG A 844 8.84 45.08 -8.28
N GLY A 845 10.07 44.63 -8.60
CA GLY A 845 11.37 45.31 -8.75
C GLY A 845 12.42 44.29 -9.26
N GLU A 846 13.32 44.72 -10.15
CA GLU A 846 14.19 43.81 -10.93
C GLU A 846 15.46 43.35 -10.20
N GLY A 847 15.91 42.13 -10.52
CA GLY A 847 17.11 41.49 -9.93
C GLY A 847 18.44 41.98 -10.52
N LEU A 848 19.50 41.86 -9.71
CA LEU A 848 20.84 42.37 -9.99
C LEU A 848 21.44 41.83 -11.30
N VAL A 849 21.23 40.54 -11.60
CA VAL A 849 21.72 39.89 -12.83
C VAL A 849 21.13 40.52 -14.09
N THR A 850 19.82 40.80 -14.12
CA THR A 850 19.15 41.44 -15.27
C THR A 850 19.73 42.83 -15.53
N TYR A 851 19.91 43.62 -14.47
CA TYR A 851 20.52 44.95 -14.54
C TYR A 851 21.97 44.92 -15.04
N MET A 852 22.76 43.91 -14.64
CA MET A 852 24.12 43.71 -15.15
C MET A 852 24.16 43.28 -16.62
N VAL A 853 23.24 42.40 -17.06
CA VAL A 853 23.14 41.97 -18.46
C VAL A 853 22.79 43.15 -19.37
N ASP A 854 21.85 44.01 -18.99
CA ASP A 854 21.47 45.17 -19.79
C ASP A 854 22.47 46.33 -19.73
N LEU A 855 23.35 46.36 -18.73
CA LEU A 855 24.52 47.23 -18.71
C LEU A 855 25.59 46.76 -19.72
N LEU A 856 25.78 45.45 -19.86
CA LEU A 856 26.76 44.82 -20.76
C LEU A 856 26.27 44.75 -22.22
N ARG A 857 24.95 44.67 -22.45
CA ARG A 857 24.34 44.55 -23.78
C ARG A 857 24.39 45.80 -24.66
N ARG A 858 24.86 46.95 -24.17
CA ARG A 858 24.87 48.23 -24.93
C ARG A 858 26.19 48.37 -25.72
N PRO A 859 26.19 48.24 -27.06
CA PRO A 859 27.38 48.52 -27.87
C PRO A 859 27.70 50.03 -27.82
N GLY A 860 28.98 50.38 -27.88
CA GLY A 860 29.42 51.74 -27.63
C GLY A 860 29.03 52.74 -28.72
N VAL A 861 28.35 53.82 -28.34
CA VAL A 861 28.21 55.05 -29.13
C VAL A 861 28.51 56.26 -28.24
N GLY A 862 29.30 57.20 -28.76
CA GLY A 862 29.44 58.56 -28.21
C GLY A 862 30.66 58.80 -27.32
N LYS A 863 31.50 59.77 -27.71
CA LYS A 863 32.50 60.38 -26.83
C LYS A 863 31.83 61.46 -26.00
N ASP A 864 31.31 61.12 -24.82
CA ASP A 864 30.86 62.13 -23.86
C ASP A 864 31.14 61.71 -22.41
N THR A 865 31.98 62.47 -21.71
CA THR A 865 32.58 62.03 -20.44
C THR A 865 31.70 62.26 -19.20
N HIS A 866 30.56 62.95 -19.35
CA HIS A 866 29.73 63.35 -18.21
C HIS A 866 28.75 62.29 -17.68
N CYS A 867 28.43 61.23 -18.44
CA CYS A 867 27.28 60.36 -18.12
C CYS A 867 27.54 59.15 -17.17
N ARG A 868 28.73 59.00 -16.57
CA ARG A 868 29.06 57.82 -15.74
C ARG A 868 28.66 57.89 -14.26
N LYS A 869 28.54 59.09 -13.67
CA LYS A 869 28.24 59.25 -12.23
C LYS A 869 26.85 58.73 -11.79
N PRO A 870 25.74 58.89 -12.55
CA PRO A 870 24.43 58.40 -12.13
C PRO A 870 24.33 56.87 -12.08
N VAL A 871 24.94 56.18 -13.06
CA VAL A 871 24.88 54.72 -13.19
C VAL A 871 25.61 54.03 -12.04
N LEU A 872 26.83 54.48 -11.72
CA LEU A 872 27.61 53.93 -10.61
C LEU A 872 26.91 54.15 -9.25
N LYS A 873 26.23 55.30 -9.08
CA LYS A 873 25.45 55.58 -7.85
C LYS A 873 24.21 54.69 -7.75
N LYS A 874 23.51 54.37 -8.85
CA LYS A 874 22.42 53.37 -8.85
C LYS A 874 22.93 51.96 -8.51
N LEU A 875 24.04 51.53 -9.13
CA LEU A 875 24.64 50.22 -8.88
C LEU A 875 25.04 50.03 -7.41
N LEU A 876 25.70 51.02 -6.81
CA LEU A 876 26.08 51.00 -5.39
C LEU A 876 24.86 50.97 -4.46
N VAL A 877 23.76 51.65 -4.81
CA VAL A 877 22.51 51.64 -4.02
C VAL A 877 21.77 50.30 -4.11
N GLN A 878 21.87 49.56 -5.22
CA GLN A 878 21.35 48.18 -5.29
C GLN A 878 22.27 47.19 -4.56
N LEU A 879 23.59 47.27 -4.74
CA LEU A 879 24.55 46.40 -4.03
C LEU A 879 24.44 46.54 -2.50
N ALA A 880 24.23 47.77 -1.99
CA ALA A 880 24.01 48.02 -0.56
C ALA A 880 22.64 47.55 -0.03
N ARG A 881 21.77 47.00 -0.89
CA ARG A 881 20.42 46.50 -0.53
C ARG A 881 20.25 44.99 -0.69
N HIS A 882 21.23 44.28 -1.25
CA HIS A 882 21.21 42.82 -1.39
C HIS A 882 22.12 42.14 -0.35
N PRO A 883 21.74 40.97 0.21
CA PRO A 883 22.60 40.23 1.12
C PRO A 883 23.91 39.78 0.45
N LEU A 884 25.04 39.96 1.14
CA LEU A 884 26.38 39.60 0.65
C LEU A 884 26.49 38.13 0.17
N ARG A 885 25.79 37.19 0.84
CA ARG A 885 25.73 35.78 0.40
C ARG A 885 25.10 35.62 -0.99
N THR A 886 24.01 36.34 -1.28
CA THR A 886 23.32 36.27 -2.58
C THR A 886 24.20 36.80 -3.70
N ILE A 887 24.85 37.96 -3.47
CA ILE A 887 25.80 38.57 -4.43
C ILE A 887 26.96 37.61 -4.75
N VAL A 888 27.52 36.93 -3.75
CA VAL A 888 28.59 35.94 -3.95
C VAL A 888 28.11 34.72 -4.75
N THR A 889 26.88 34.25 -4.53
CA THR A 889 26.30 33.12 -5.28
C THR A 889 26.03 33.50 -6.74
N GLU A 890 25.43 34.67 -7.00
CA GLU A 890 25.18 35.15 -8.36
C GLU A 890 26.48 35.41 -9.15
N LEU A 891 27.49 36.01 -8.52
CA LEU A 891 28.81 36.21 -9.14
C LEU A 891 29.54 34.88 -9.42
N ARG A 892 29.39 33.87 -8.56
CA ARG A 892 29.89 32.50 -8.84
C ARG A 892 29.20 31.87 -10.04
N THR A 893 27.88 32.05 -10.18
CA THR A 893 27.12 31.54 -11.34
C THR A 893 27.51 32.25 -12.63
N LEU A 894 27.67 33.58 -12.59
CA LEU A 894 28.16 34.36 -13.73
C LEU A 894 29.59 33.94 -14.13
N GLY A 895 30.48 33.72 -13.16
CA GLY A 895 31.83 33.21 -13.39
C GLY A 895 31.84 31.83 -14.05
N ARG A 896 30.99 30.91 -13.61
CA ARG A 896 30.80 29.60 -14.27
C ARG A 896 30.35 29.75 -15.72
N LEU A 897 29.41 30.67 -15.99
CA LEU A 897 28.90 30.93 -17.34
C LEU A 897 29.99 31.45 -18.28
N VAL A 898 30.81 32.40 -17.80
CA VAL A 898 31.95 32.95 -18.56
C VAL A 898 33.02 31.89 -18.82
N CYS A 899 33.36 31.07 -17.83
CA CYS A 899 34.29 29.95 -18.03
C CYS A 899 33.75 28.92 -19.05
N ALA A 900 32.47 28.57 -19.00
CA ALA A 900 31.86 27.67 -19.97
C ALA A 900 31.90 28.25 -21.40
N GLY A 901 31.58 29.53 -21.55
CA GLY A 901 31.66 30.22 -22.85
C GLY A 901 33.08 30.28 -23.42
N LEU A 902 34.08 30.56 -22.58
CA LEU A 902 35.49 30.58 -22.98
C LEU A 902 36.00 29.19 -23.37
N SER A 903 35.65 28.14 -22.62
CA SER A 903 35.99 26.75 -22.97
C SER A 903 35.39 26.33 -24.31
N SER A 904 34.12 26.66 -24.56
CA SER A 904 33.46 26.39 -25.85
C SER A 904 34.10 27.14 -27.01
N LEU A 905 34.52 28.40 -26.80
CA LEU A 905 35.23 29.17 -27.83
C LEU A 905 36.62 28.59 -28.13
N LEU A 906 37.33 28.13 -27.09
CA LEU A 906 38.63 27.46 -27.23
C LEU A 906 38.51 26.15 -28.03
N LEU A 907 37.49 25.34 -27.73
CA LEU A 907 37.17 24.12 -28.47
C LEU A 907 36.84 24.42 -29.94
N PHE A 908 36.03 25.45 -30.22
CA PHE A 908 35.67 25.81 -31.59
C PHE A 908 36.89 26.25 -32.44
N LEU A 909 37.84 26.94 -31.82
CA LEU A 909 39.10 27.37 -32.45
C LEU A 909 40.12 26.21 -32.62
N LEU A 910 40.09 25.20 -31.77
CA LEU A 910 41.01 24.06 -31.83
C LEU A 910 40.60 22.96 -32.84
N PHE A 911 39.32 22.90 -33.22
CA PHE A 911 38.77 21.79 -34.03
C PHE A 911 38.19 22.19 -35.40
N SER A 912 38.50 23.39 -35.91
CA SER A 912 38.04 23.87 -37.23
C SER A 912 39.14 23.72 -38.32
N PRO A 913 39.09 22.71 -39.21
CA PRO A 913 40.07 22.55 -40.29
C PRO A 913 39.82 23.52 -41.46
N LEU A 914 40.90 24.10 -41.99
CA LEU A 914 40.89 24.94 -43.20
C LEU A 914 40.83 24.08 -44.47
N THR A 915 39.94 24.42 -45.41
CA THR A 915 40.08 24.08 -46.84
C THR A 915 39.70 25.27 -47.72
N LEU A 916 40.46 25.50 -48.80
CA LEU A 916 40.16 26.52 -49.81
C LEU A 916 39.58 25.84 -51.07
N GLY A 917 38.55 26.43 -51.66
CA GLY A 917 37.98 26.00 -52.94
C GLY A 917 36.99 27.01 -53.52
N ARG A 918 37.29 27.55 -54.71
CA ARG A 918 36.52 28.54 -55.49
C ARG A 918 36.49 28.08 -56.97
N PRO A 919 35.68 28.67 -57.88
CA PRO A 919 34.33 29.25 -57.71
C PRO A 919 33.36 28.96 -58.90
N ALA A 920 32.05 29.21 -58.75
CA ALA A 920 31.13 29.56 -59.86
C ALA A 920 29.86 30.29 -59.38
N ARG A 921 29.23 31.10 -60.26
CA ARG A 921 27.97 31.87 -60.12
C ARG A 921 27.50 32.28 -61.54
N PRO A 922 26.24 32.72 -61.80
CA PRO A 922 25.04 32.86 -60.95
C PRO A 922 24.00 31.75 -61.34
N ALA A 923 22.65 31.84 -61.36
CA ALA A 923 21.63 32.89 -61.13
C ALA A 923 20.24 32.31 -60.75
N PRO A 924 19.33 33.09 -60.11
CA PRO A 924 17.89 32.79 -59.94
C PRO A 924 17.06 33.33 -61.16
N PRO A 925 15.77 32.96 -61.42
CA PRO A 925 14.68 33.05 -60.43
C PRO A 925 13.52 32.01 -60.50
N ALA A 926 12.60 32.23 -59.55
CA ALA A 926 11.22 31.75 -59.40
C ALA A 926 10.54 30.95 -60.54
N GLY A 927 9.94 29.83 -60.14
CA GLY A 927 8.78 29.20 -60.78
C GLY A 927 7.91 28.57 -59.70
N ALA A 928 6.64 28.94 -59.62
CA ALA A 928 5.69 28.33 -58.67
C ALA A 928 5.20 26.98 -59.21
N HIS A 929 4.93 26.03 -58.32
CA HIS A 929 4.16 24.83 -58.64
C HIS A 929 3.05 24.61 -57.63
N GLU A 930 1.93 24.14 -58.15
CA GLU A 930 0.66 23.97 -57.43
C GLU A 930 0.68 22.73 -56.52
N VAL A 931 -0.26 22.69 -55.58
CA VAL A 931 -0.45 21.55 -54.67
C VAL A 931 -1.03 20.36 -55.43
N GLY A 932 -0.21 19.33 -55.66
CA GLY A 932 -0.66 18.02 -56.16
C GLY A 932 -1.11 17.11 -54.99
N PRO A 933 -2.26 16.42 -55.07
CA PRO A 933 -2.81 15.66 -53.96
C PRO A 933 -2.25 14.23 -53.87
N HIS A 934 -1.09 14.04 -53.21
CA HIS A 934 -0.56 12.73 -52.82
C HIS A 934 -0.08 12.72 -51.36
N PRO A 935 -0.29 11.63 -50.59
CA PRO A 935 -0.01 11.58 -49.15
C PRO A 935 1.46 11.23 -48.83
N PRO A 936 1.96 11.60 -47.63
CA PRO A 936 3.26 11.15 -47.15
C PRO A 936 3.19 9.71 -46.58
N GLU A 937 3.53 8.71 -47.38
CA GLU A 937 3.58 7.29 -46.97
C GLU A 937 4.88 6.95 -46.20
N SER A 938 5.16 7.69 -45.12
CA SER A 938 6.38 7.53 -44.31
C SER A 938 6.13 7.70 -42.82
N LEU A 939 6.49 6.69 -42.03
CA LEU A 939 6.56 6.79 -40.57
C LEU A 939 7.94 7.28 -40.16
N VAL A 940 8.00 8.25 -39.23
CA VAL A 940 9.24 8.86 -38.73
C VAL A 940 9.32 8.64 -37.22
N PHE A 941 10.47 8.17 -36.73
CA PHE A 941 10.72 7.88 -35.32
C PHE A 941 12.09 8.41 -34.90
N GLU A 942 12.20 8.98 -33.71
CA GLU A 942 13.48 9.38 -33.11
C GLU A 942 13.85 8.42 -31.98
N SER A 943 15.06 7.85 -32.02
CA SER A 943 15.58 6.99 -30.95
C SER A 943 16.83 7.61 -30.34
N PRO A 944 16.88 7.83 -29.01
CA PRO A 944 18.09 8.17 -28.28
C PRO A 944 18.93 6.93 -27.91
N TYR A 945 18.52 5.72 -28.31
CA TYR A 945 19.16 4.46 -27.93
C TYR A 945 19.81 3.75 -29.13
N SER A 946 21.01 3.22 -28.90
CA SER A 946 21.81 2.44 -29.86
C SER A 946 21.48 0.94 -29.89
N ALA A 947 20.30 0.54 -29.39
CA ALA A 947 19.85 -0.84 -29.30
C ALA A 947 19.29 -1.37 -30.64
N SER A 948 19.19 -2.70 -30.78
CA SER A 948 18.54 -3.32 -31.94
C SER A 948 17.04 -2.99 -31.97
N LEU A 949 16.56 -2.50 -33.11
CA LEU A 949 15.16 -2.14 -33.34
C LEU A 949 14.45 -3.27 -34.08
N GLY A 950 13.31 -3.70 -33.55
CA GLY A 950 12.38 -4.62 -34.22
C GLY A 950 11.11 -3.88 -34.62
N PHE A 951 10.64 -4.08 -35.86
CA PHE A 951 9.38 -3.54 -36.35
C PHE A 951 8.50 -4.70 -36.85
N LEU A 952 7.27 -4.76 -36.36
CA LEU A 952 6.23 -5.59 -36.97
C LEU A 952 5.54 -4.77 -38.05
N VAL A 953 5.43 -5.31 -39.27
CA VAL A 953 4.70 -4.68 -40.38
C VAL A 953 3.60 -5.63 -40.84
N LEU A 954 2.36 -5.28 -40.53
CA LEU A 954 1.19 -5.89 -41.17
C LEU A 954 0.96 -5.20 -42.52
N VAL A 955 0.80 -6.00 -43.58
CA VAL A 955 0.38 -5.50 -44.89
C VAL A 955 -1.04 -6.00 -45.18
N HIS A 956 -2.02 -5.13 -45.00
CA HIS A 956 -3.40 -5.41 -45.39
C HIS A 956 -3.54 -5.29 -46.92
N HIS A 957 -3.61 -6.42 -47.60
CA HIS A 957 -4.04 -6.46 -48.98
C HIS A 957 -5.52 -6.04 -49.09
N PRO A 958 -5.88 -5.03 -49.92
CA PRO A 958 -7.28 -4.79 -50.24
C PRO A 958 -7.84 -6.02 -50.96
N THR A 959 -9.00 -6.52 -50.51
CA THR A 959 -9.59 -7.73 -51.06
C THR A 959 -9.83 -7.60 -52.57
N PRO A 960 -9.37 -8.56 -53.40
CA PRO A 960 -9.61 -8.50 -54.83
C PRO A 960 -11.12 -8.64 -55.10
N SER A 961 -11.69 -7.64 -55.78
CA SER A 961 -13.04 -7.74 -56.35
C SER A 961 -13.13 -8.98 -57.24
N ALA A 962 -14.23 -9.73 -57.14
CA ALA A 962 -14.32 -11.18 -57.40
C ALA A 962 -14.14 -11.69 -58.86
N HIS A 963 -13.39 -10.99 -59.72
CA HIS A 963 -13.21 -11.31 -61.14
C HIS A 963 -11.76 -11.47 -61.62
N HIS A 964 -10.75 -11.43 -60.72
CA HIS A 964 -9.42 -11.93 -61.03
C HIS A 964 -8.95 -12.97 -59.99
N ARG A 965 -8.85 -14.22 -60.45
CA ARG A 965 -8.01 -15.28 -59.86
C ARG A 965 -7.00 -15.66 -60.95
N ASP A 966 -5.71 -15.61 -60.63
CA ASP A 966 -4.63 -16.48 -61.18
C ASP A 966 -3.23 -16.00 -60.76
N ASP A 967 -3.08 -14.77 -60.26
CA ASP A 967 -1.84 -14.35 -59.59
C ASP A 967 -1.72 -14.97 -58.19
N GLY A 968 -0.62 -15.69 -57.95
CA GLY A 968 -0.27 -16.26 -56.64
C GLY A 968 0.27 -15.22 -55.64
N PRO A 969 0.51 -15.61 -54.37
CA PRO A 969 1.03 -14.70 -53.36
C PRO A 969 2.39 -14.09 -53.80
N PRO A 970 2.61 -12.78 -53.59
CA PRO A 970 3.80 -12.09 -54.09
C PRO A 970 5.06 -12.62 -53.42
N GLN A 971 6.12 -12.84 -54.21
CA GLN A 971 7.38 -13.33 -53.67
C GLN A 971 8.03 -12.31 -52.73
N THR A 972 8.61 -12.80 -51.63
CA THR A 972 9.21 -11.99 -50.54
C THR A 972 10.16 -10.89 -51.02
N THR A 973 10.86 -11.13 -52.13
CA THR A 973 11.75 -10.18 -52.82
C THR A 973 11.06 -8.92 -53.33
N GLN A 974 9.79 -8.98 -53.74
CA GLN A 974 9.03 -7.80 -54.17
C GLN A 974 8.71 -6.89 -52.98
N LEU A 975 8.21 -7.44 -51.86
CA LEU A 975 7.93 -6.66 -50.65
C LEU A 975 9.19 -6.05 -50.03
N ALA A 976 10.33 -6.75 -50.06
CA ALA A 976 11.60 -6.18 -49.63
C ALA A 976 12.04 -4.97 -50.48
N SER A 977 11.64 -4.90 -51.75
CA SER A 977 11.88 -3.72 -52.61
C SER A 977 10.86 -2.58 -52.42
N ALA A 978 9.75 -2.85 -51.73
CA ALA A 978 8.68 -1.91 -51.43
C ALA A 978 8.86 -1.18 -50.09
N ILE A 979 9.98 -1.39 -49.37
CA ILE A 979 10.27 -0.74 -48.09
C ILE A 979 11.65 -0.08 -48.16
N GLN A 980 11.72 1.22 -47.92
CA GLN A 980 12.95 2.00 -47.90
C GLN A 980 13.16 2.65 -46.52
N ILE A 981 14.26 2.31 -45.87
CA ILE A 981 14.62 2.83 -44.53
C ILE A 981 15.62 3.97 -44.69
N HIS A 982 15.41 5.07 -43.98
CA HIS A 982 16.32 6.22 -43.94
C HIS A 982 16.85 6.46 -42.52
N ILE A 983 18.11 6.91 -42.43
CA ILE A 983 18.79 7.29 -41.19
C ILE A 983 19.32 8.72 -41.35
N ASN A 984 18.93 9.62 -40.45
CA ASN A 984 19.15 11.07 -40.58
C ASN A 984 18.74 11.62 -41.96
N GLY A 985 17.68 11.07 -42.55
CA GLY A 985 17.17 11.38 -43.88
C GLY A 985 17.85 10.64 -45.05
N HIS A 986 18.99 9.96 -44.84
CA HIS A 986 19.71 9.24 -45.90
C HIS A 986 19.23 7.79 -46.07
N PRO A 987 18.86 7.33 -47.28
CA PRO A 987 18.36 5.97 -47.50
C PRO A 987 19.44 4.90 -47.35
N VAL A 988 19.08 3.79 -46.72
CA VAL A 988 19.90 2.58 -46.57
C VAL A 988 19.57 1.61 -47.71
N SER A 989 20.59 1.13 -48.42
CA SER A 989 20.39 0.16 -49.51
C SER A 989 20.18 -1.26 -48.96
N LEU A 990 19.04 -1.87 -49.24
CA LEU A 990 18.67 -3.21 -48.77
C LEU A 990 19.08 -4.31 -49.77
N SER A 991 20.35 -4.29 -50.22
CA SER A 991 20.89 -5.31 -51.14
C SER A 991 21.24 -6.61 -50.41
N THR A 992 20.51 -7.68 -50.74
CA THR A 992 20.79 -9.05 -50.29
C THR A 992 21.79 -9.76 -51.23
N PRO A 993 22.40 -10.90 -50.82
CA PRO A 993 22.33 -11.57 -49.53
C PRO A 993 23.69 -11.68 -48.80
N LEU A 994 23.72 -11.30 -47.52
CA LEU A 994 24.71 -11.80 -46.57
C LEU A 994 24.07 -12.93 -45.71
N PRO A 995 24.87 -13.84 -45.12
CA PRO A 995 24.34 -14.86 -44.21
C PRO A 995 23.53 -14.23 -43.06
N ARG A 996 22.49 -14.92 -42.57
CA ARG A 996 21.49 -14.41 -41.60
C ARG A 996 22.05 -13.77 -40.30
N GLN A 997 23.32 -13.99 -39.98
CA GLN A 997 23.99 -13.44 -38.79
C GLN A 997 24.80 -12.14 -39.05
N GLN A 998 24.92 -11.68 -40.30
CA GLN A 998 25.78 -10.55 -40.68
C GLN A 998 25.10 -9.44 -41.52
N ALA A 999 23.80 -9.56 -41.82
CA ALA A 999 23.05 -8.49 -42.48
C ALA A 999 22.57 -7.43 -41.45
N PRO A 1000 22.72 -6.12 -41.70
CA PRO A 1000 22.29 -5.08 -40.77
C PRO A 1000 20.76 -5.01 -40.60
N LEU A 1001 20.00 -5.34 -41.65
CA LEU A 1001 18.57 -5.66 -41.58
C LEU A 1001 18.38 -7.13 -41.92
N SER A 1002 17.52 -7.83 -41.18
CA SER A 1002 16.96 -9.11 -41.58
C SER A 1002 15.43 -9.04 -41.59
N ILE A 1003 14.82 -9.67 -42.60
CA ILE A 1003 13.38 -9.76 -42.78
C ILE A 1003 12.97 -11.21 -42.56
N GLN A 1004 11.96 -11.43 -41.72
CA GLN A 1004 11.45 -12.74 -41.39
C GLN A 1004 9.92 -12.74 -41.51
N ILE A 1005 9.39 -13.53 -42.45
CA ILE A 1005 7.95 -13.79 -42.52
C ILE A 1005 7.58 -14.67 -41.31
N LEU A 1006 6.46 -14.38 -40.67
CA LEU A 1006 5.84 -15.25 -39.69
C LEU A 1006 4.75 -16.06 -40.39
N ASP A 1007 5.08 -17.28 -40.81
CA ASP A 1007 4.10 -18.21 -41.40
C ASP A 1007 2.99 -18.51 -40.38
N PRO A 1008 1.71 -18.25 -40.71
CA PRO A 1008 0.58 -18.65 -39.88
C PRO A 1008 0.41 -20.19 -39.94
N THR A 1009 0.05 -20.79 -38.80
CA THR A 1009 -0.13 -22.25 -38.71
C THR A 1009 -1.34 -22.74 -39.55
N PRO A 1010 -1.33 -24.01 -40.04
CA PRO A 1010 -2.12 -24.41 -41.21
C PRO A 1010 -3.64 -24.59 -41.03
N SER A 1011 -4.25 -24.00 -40.00
CA SER A 1011 -5.55 -24.42 -39.46
C SER A 1011 -6.64 -23.34 -39.44
N LEU A 1012 -6.55 -22.29 -40.26
CA LEU A 1012 -7.58 -21.25 -40.38
C LEU A 1012 -8.03 -21.05 -41.85
N PRO A 1013 -9.35 -20.97 -42.14
CA PRO A 1013 -9.89 -20.96 -43.50
C PRO A 1013 -10.03 -19.55 -44.13
N SER A 1014 -9.37 -18.54 -43.58
CA SER A 1014 -9.36 -17.16 -44.08
C SER A 1014 -7.91 -16.73 -44.29
N PRO A 1015 -7.57 -16.02 -45.39
CA PRO A 1015 -6.23 -15.46 -45.55
C PRO A 1015 -6.00 -14.37 -44.47
N PRO A 1016 -5.02 -14.52 -43.57
CA PRO A 1016 -4.63 -13.44 -42.67
C PRO A 1016 -3.91 -12.32 -43.46
N PRO A 1017 -3.73 -11.13 -42.88
CA PRO A 1017 -2.74 -10.18 -43.41
C PRO A 1017 -1.35 -10.82 -43.33
N ASP A 1018 -0.51 -10.64 -44.35
CA ASP A 1018 0.86 -11.13 -44.31
C ASP A 1018 1.66 -10.33 -43.26
N ILE A 1019 2.22 -11.04 -42.27
CA ILE A 1019 2.92 -10.45 -41.12
C ILE A 1019 4.43 -10.56 -41.32
N PHE A 1020 5.08 -9.41 -41.48
CA PHE A 1020 6.54 -9.31 -41.65
C PHE A 1020 7.20 -8.79 -40.37
N PHE A 1021 8.18 -9.53 -39.86
CA PHE A 1021 9.05 -9.07 -38.78
C PHE A 1021 10.36 -8.53 -39.38
N LEU A 1022 10.60 -7.22 -39.21
CA LEU A 1022 11.82 -6.54 -39.62
C LEU A 1022 12.73 -6.38 -38.40
N ARG A 1023 13.89 -7.06 -38.38
CA ARG A 1023 14.87 -6.97 -37.29
C ARG A 1023 16.11 -6.22 -37.76
N PHE A 1024 16.34 -5.03 -37.21
CA PHE A 1024 17.49 -4.19 -37.49
C PHE A 1024 18.54 -4.25 -36.37
N ASN A 1025 19.80 -4.42 -36.73
CA ASN A 1025 20.93 -4.42 -35.81
C ASN A 1025 21.90 -3.26 -36.17
N PRO A 1026 21.81 -2.10 -35.47
CA PRO A 1026 22.60 -0.92 -35.81
C PRO A 1026 24.11 -1.11 -35.61
N HIS A 1027 24.54 -2.08 -34.80
CA HIS A 1027 25.96 -2.38 -34.59
C HIS A 1027 26.67 -2.89 -35.87
N LEU A 1028 25.91 -3.31 -36.90
CA LEU A 1028 26.47 -3.76 -38.17
C LEU A 1028 26.67 -2.65 -39.21
N LEU A 1029 26.24 -1.41 -38.94
CA LEU A 1029 26.53 -0.25 -39.82
C LEU A 1029 27.92 0.37 -39.59
N THR A 1030 28.57 0.12 -38.47
CA THR A 1030 29.77 0.87 -38.07
C THR A 1030 31.08 0.29 -38.63
N GLN A 1031 31.41 0.65 -39.88
CA GLN A 1031 32.79 0.63 -40.39
C GLN A 1031 33.45 2.02 -40.43
N SER A 1032 33.02 2.93 -39.55
CA SER A 1032 33.72 4.18 -39.24
C SER A 1032 33.44 4.61 -37.80
N HIS A 1033 34.48 4.98 -37.05
CA HIS A 1033 34.35 5.43 -35.66
C HIS A 1033 33.73 6.84 -35.59
N PHE A 1034 32.40 6.94 -35.48
CA PHE A 1034 31.68 7.99 -34.73
C PHE A 1034 30.19 7.66 -34.74
N VAL A 1035 29.55 7.60 -33.56
CA VAL A 1035 28.08 7.44 -33.43
C VAL A 1035 27.52 8.70 -32.76
N PRO A 1036 26.70 9.50 -33.46
CA PRO A 1036 25.97 10.62 -32.83
C PRO A 1036 24.98 10.10 -31.77
N THR A 1037 24.83 10.85 -30.67
CA THR A 1037 23.94 10.49 -29.55
C THR A 1037 22.44 10.60 -29.86
N HIS A 1038 22.07 11.12 -31.03
CA HIS A 1038 20.72 11.10 -31.58
C HIS A 1038 20.79 10.69 -33.06
N GLN A 1039 19.86 9.84 -33.48
CA GLN A 1039 19.60 9.57 -34.89
C GLN A 1039 18.08 9.58 -35.13
N SER A 1040 17.64 10.27 -36.18
CA SER A 1040 16.26 10.21 -36.65
C SER A 1040 16.14 9.12 -37.72
N TRP A 1041 15.04 8.37 -37.68
CA TRP A 1041 14.80 7.23 -38.54
C TRP A 1041 13.48 7.44 -39.27
N SER A 1042 13.39 7.01 -40.52
CA SER A 1042 12.09 6.87 -41.17
C SER A 1042 11.99 5.61 -42.02
N ILE A 1043 10.78 5.08 -42.11
CA ILE A 1043 10.43 3.95 -42.96
C ILE A 1043 9.40 4.46 -43.95
N GLN A 1044 9.77 4.46 -45.23
CA GLN A 1044 8.90 4.81 -46.34
C GLN A 1044 8.45 3.52 -47.04
N ILE A 1045 7.15 3.38 -47.25
CA ILE A 1045 6.60 2.28 -48.04
C ILE A 1045 6.45 2.77 -49.49
N LEU A 1046 7.18 2.15 -50.39
CA LEU A 1046 7.13 2.43 -51.81
C LEU A 1046 6.05 1.54 -52.43
N ARG A 1047 4.87 2.11 -52.75
CA ARG A 1047 3.89 1.38 -53.56
C ARG A 1047 4.55 0.92 -54.87
N PRO A 1048 4.44 -0.37 -55.26
CA PRO A 1048 4.81 -0.76 -56.61
C PRO A 1048 3.95 0.04 -57.60
N LYS A 1049 4.57 0.55 -58.66
CA LYS A 1049 3.82 1.06 -59.80
C LYS A 1049 3.03 -0.10 -60.41
N LYS A 1050 1.74 0.14 -60.70
CA LYS A 1050 0.87 -0.80 -61.41
C LYS A 1050 1.46 -1.22 -62.75
#